data_AF-D5BS37-F1
#
_entry.id   AF-D5BS37-F1
#
_cell.length_a   1.000
_cell.length_b   1.000
_cell.length_c   1.000
_cell.angle_alpha   90.00
_cell.angle_beta   90.00
_cell.angle_gamma   90.00
#
_symmetry.space_group_name_H-M   'P 1'
#
loop_
_entity.id
_entity.type
_entity.pdbx_description
1 polymer ?
#
loop_
_entity_poly.entity_id
_entity_poly.type
_entity_poly.pdbx_seq_one_letter_code
_entity_poly.pdbx_strand_id
1 'polypeptide(L)'
;MTAINTNVSALNAQYYLSNTNKEMEQSMQRLSSGFKVNSAADDAAGLAIAGRMEAQTRGLTMAIKNANDAVSLAQTAEGALGEVTNMLQRIRELAVNSANSTLNDSDRLSLDNEVQALKAEIDRVGSTTTFNSQNLLDGTYKGKFQIGDKDGQTVDLKIGSAMTSALGMGGGASGSNTLVSARIALADAAAGDIEINGQALGAIDVSGGEDLEDVLANINSNVDNITATGFNVLTAATIGSGVTDGTAAGGLSIVTTAMGASAATTFVISASSSMDELVANINNETGGVVAATVNESGKLVLSNNTGASISVEDDSTGQGAGFTSTATDYTGFIKLEATDGSAVRVEAGNKGLSSPGTTADLLTLGFRETKAVSASDAYTTVGAALTTPATALVKGDLTINGVEIFDGGTTASDSFQGKLNLINKFSSETGVSASASFSQTFAIDTDDIVLGETLSINGQQLTHVTKTVAGLTTLLNTVSDETGLVATQNGNNITLAGENVTSLNIDFSTVADLTDGLTSTATSSAALIKGVMQDGGVAATARELTIVAGDVKEGRTFTFSSTGATGADFSVDYTVVSGDTATTVAQGIANLVRNTGSPFDVADASGISAAAGVITIVSGLNYGDGTMKFEVKTGSSKDVLSTGGTAGTPVTSYASIKLDSTSNTPIKIDTGATNAGANHAARHGFINANVGAADFDVNEPTLSAAGGSSMSGLSISTATGAVAALTTLDNAIDSVNSIRGDLGAIQNRLSYTTNNLSSIVTNTEGAKGRIMDADFAVETSKLAKTQILSQAATSMLAQANQSKQSLLALLQ
;
A
#
# COMPACT_ATOMS: atom_id res chain seq x y z
N MET A 1 59.54 43.58 77.43
CA MET A 1 58.70 43.28 78.60
C MET A 1 58.09 41.90 78.42
N THR A 2 58.60 40.90 79.14
CA THR A 2 57.96 39.58 79.25
C THR A 2 56.82 39.68 80.27
N ALA A 3 55.57 39.69 79.82
CA ALA A 3 54.43 39.57 80.73
C ALA A 3 54.58 38.25 81.53
N ILE A 4 54.62 38.34 82.86
CA ILE A 4 54.74 37.17 83.75
C ILE A 4 53.38 36.49 83.94
N ASN A 5 52.28 37.24 83.79
CA ASN A 5 50.91 36.74 83.98
C ASN A 5 50.36 35.96 82.77
N THR A 6 51.00 36.05 81.61
CA THR A 6 50.60 35.34 80.38
C THR A 6 51.80 34.54 79.85
N ASN A 7 51.79 33.22 80.07
CA ASN A 7 52.86 32.34 79.59
C ASN A 7 52.67 32.04 78.09
N VAL A 8 53.14 32.94 77.23
CA VAL A 8 53.03 32.82 75.77
C VAL A 8 53.68 31.52 75.25
N SER A 9 54.78 31.06 75.86
CA SER A 9 55.46 29.81 75.46
C SER A 9 54.62 28.57 75.78
N ALA A 10 53.97 28.53 76.94
CA ALA A 10 53.05 27.44 77.29
C ALA A 10 51.74 27.50 76.49
N LEU A 11 51.22 28.70 76.21
CA LEU A 11 50.02 28.86 75.37
C LEU A 11 50.28 28.41 73.93
N ASN A 12 51.47 28.72 73.39
CA ASN A 12 51.88 28.27 72.06
C ASN A 12 52.09 26.74 72.02
N ALA A 13 52.74 26.18 73.06
CA ALA A 13 52.87 24.73 73.20
C ALA A 13 51.51 24.02 73.35
N GLN A 14 50.55 24.61 74.07
CA GLN A 14 49.18 24.12 74.21
C GLN A 14 48.41 24.20 72.88
N TYR A 15 48.57 25.28 72.11
CA TYR A 15 47.98 25.44 70.78
C TYR A 15 48.50 24.35 69.81
N TYR A 16 49.82 24.13 69.76
CA TYR A 16 50.41 23.07 68.95
C TYR A 16 50.04 21.66 69.44
N LEU A 17 49.94 21.44 70.76
CA LEU A 17 49.48 20.17 71.34
C LEU A 17 48.02 19.89 70.98
N SER A 18 47.14 20.89 71.07
CA SER A 18 45.74 20.78 70.66
C SER A 18 45.62 20.47 69.17
N ASN A 19 46.43 21.13 68.33
CA ASN A 19 46.47 20.84 66.89
C ASN A 19 47.00 19.43 66.59
N THR A 20 48.05 19.00 67.31
CA THR A 20 48.63 17.66 67.17
C THR A 20 47.65 16.56 67.61
N ASN A 21 46.91 16.79 68.70
CA ASN A 21 45.87 15.86 69.14
C ASN A 21 44.73 15.74 68.12
N LYS A 22 44.31 16.85 67.49
CA LYS A 22 43.33 16.83 66.38
C LYS A 22 43.86 16.06 65.17
N GLU A 23 45.12 16.26 64.78
CA GLU A 23 45.74 15.51 63.68
C GLU A 23 45.88 14.01 63.99
N MET A 24 46.19 13.67 65.24
CA MET A 24 46.25 12.29 65.74
C MET A 24 44.87 11.64 65.71
N GLU A 25 43.83 12.32 66.20
CA GLU A 25 42.43 11.86 66.14
C GLU A 25 41.96 11.66 64.70
N GLN A 26 42.29 12.58 63.80
CA GLN A 26 41.95 12.46 62.37
C GLN A 26 42.67 11.27 61.71
N SER A 27 43.95 11.06 62.00
CA SER A 27 44.72 9.92 61.46
C SER A 27 44.19 8.59 62.01
N MET A 28 43.83 8.53 63.29
CA MET A 28 43.15 7.39 63.90
C MET A 28 41.79 7.11 63.25
N GLN A 29 41.00 8.16 62.98
CA GLN A 29 39.70 8.04 62.34
C GLN A 29 39.83 7.50 60.91
N ARG A 30 40.80 7.99 60.13
CA ARG A 30 41.07 7.53 58.76
C ARG A 30 41.62 6.10 58.71
N LEU A 31 42.47 5.74 59.67
CA LEU A 31 43.00 4.38 59.79
C LEU A 31 41.92 3.38 60.21
N SER A 32 41.01 3.81 61.09
CA SER A 32 39.87 3.00 61.56
C SER A 32 38.80 2.83 60.49
N SER A 33 38.47 3.88 59.73
CA SER A 33 37.47 3.80 58.65
C SER A 33 38.03 3.24 57.34
N GLY A 34 39.36 3.25 57.16
CA GLY A 34 40.00 2.93 55.89
C GLY A 34 39.85 4.01 54.81
N PHE A 35 39.17 5.13 55.12
CA PHE A 35 38.92 6.21 54.18
C PHE A 35 39.67 7.50 54.57
N LYS A 36 40.35 8.10 53.60
CA LYS A 36 40.99 9.42 53.67
C LYS A 36 39.98 10.55 53.84
N VAL A 37 38.79 10.42 53.25
CA VAL A 37 37.71 11.41 53.33
C VAL A 37 36.54 10.81 54.13
N ASN A 38 36.38 11.24 55.38
CA ASN A 38 35.33 10.73 56.29
C ASN A 38 34.19 11.73 56.50
N SER A 39 34.44 13.02 56.28
CA SER A 39 33.45 14.08 56.46
C SER A 39 33.52 15.10 55.32
N ALA A 40 32.46 15.88 55.13
CA ALA A 40 32.44 16.97 54.15
C ALA A 40 33.46 18.08 54.45
N ALA A 41 33.97 18.14 55.70
CA ALA A 41 35.03 19.06 56.10
C ALA A 41 36.42 18.64 55.60
N ASP A 42 36.63 17.34 55.29
CA ASP A 42 37.90 16.83 54.78
C ASP A 42 38.07 17.14 53.28
N ASP A 43 37.05 16.85 52.47
CA ASP A 43 36.99 17.16 51.03
C ASP A 43 35.53 17.10 50.53
N ALA A 44 34.88 18.26 50.43
CA ALA A 44 33.50 18.35 49.98
C ALA A 44 33.31 17.89 48.51
N ALA A 45 34.28 18.17 47.64
CA ALA A 45 34.20 17.79 46.23
C ALA A 45 34.46 16.29 46.03
N GLY A 46 35.47 15.74 46.71
CA GLY A 46 35.78 14.31 46.74
C GLY A 46 34.62 13.49 47.29
N LEU A 47 34.00 13.93 48.40
CA LEU A 47 32.83 13.25 48.96
C LEU A 47 31.61 13.32 48.02
N ALA A 48 31.37 14.45 47.34
CA ALA A 48 30.27 14.58 46.39
C ALA A 48 30.47 13.72 45.13
N ILE A 49 31.69 13.64 44.59
CA ILE A 49 32.02 12.75 43.47
C ILE A 49 31.86 11.29 43.88
N ALA A 50 32.43 10.91 45.03
CA ALA A 50 32.34 9.55 45.54
C ALA A 50 30.89 9.14 45.87
N GLY A 51 30.06 10.07 46.36
CA GLY A 51 28.63 9.85 46.56
C GLY A 51 27.88 9.61 45.26
N ARG A 52 28.22 10.33 44.17
CA ARG A 52 27.67 10.06 42.83
C ARG A 52 28.14 8.72 42.28
N MET A 53 29.42 8.38 42.43
CA MET A 53 29.96 7.08 42.04
C MET A 53 29.30 5.94 42.81
N GLU A 54 29.02 6.12 44.10
CA GLU A 54 28.29 5.13 44.90
C GLU A 54 26.83 4.98 44.47
N ALA A 55 26.15 6.09 44.16
CA ALA A 55 24.81 6.04 43.59
C ALA A 55 24.81 5.31 42.23
N GLN A 56 25.79 5.61 41.38
CA GLN A 56 25.99 4.94 40.09
C GLN A 56 26.28 3.44 40.27
N THR A 57 27.21 3.04 41.13
CA THR A 57 27.50 1.62 41.41
C THR A 57 26.26 0.88 41.89
N ARG A 58 25.48 1.47 42.81
CA ARG A 58 24.21 0.88 43.26
C ARG A 58 23.18 0.76 42.12
N GLY A 59 23.08 1.79 41.28
CA GLY A 59 22.22 1.79 40.10
C GLY A 59 22.60 0.70 39.10
N LEU A 60 23.89 0.61 38.76
CA LEU A 60 24.43 -0.41 37.86
C LEU A 60 24.29 -1.84 38.43
N THR A 61 24.40 -2.01 39.75
CA THR A 61 24.17 -3.32 40.39
C THR A 61 22.71 -3.76 40.26
N MET A 62 21.76 -2.83 40.43
CA MET A 62 20.34 -3.12 40.16
C MET A 62 20.08 -3.37 38.69
N ALA A 63 20.74 -2.63 37.79
CA ALA A 63 20.67 -2.87 36.34
C ALA A 63 21.17 -4.27 35.95
N ILE A 64 22.27 -4.75 36.54
CA ILE A 64 22.76 -6.13 36.35
C ILE A 64 21.71 -7.14 36.82
N LYS A 65 21.09 -6.89 37.98
CA LYS A 65 20.02 -7.75 38.49
C LYS A 65 18.82 -7.79 37.54
N ASN A 66 18.34 -6.62 37.09
CA ASN A 66 17.25 -6.52 36.12
C ASN A 66 17.59 -7.23 34.79
N ALA A 67 18.83 -7.12 34.33
CA ALA A 67 19.29 -7.83 33.13
C ALA A 67 19.28 -9.36 33.33
N ASN A 68 19.68 -9.86 34.49
CA ASN A 68 19.60 -11.29 34.81
C ASN A 68 18.16 -11.80 34.96
N ASP A 69 17.27 -10.98 35.52
CA ASP A 69 15.83 -11.29 35.60
C ASP A 69 15.22 -11.37 34.20
N ALA A 70 15.61 -10.45 33.29
CA ALA A 70 15.21 -10.47 31.89
C ALA A 70 15.74 -11.71 31.14
N VAL A 71 16.99 -12.13 31.40
CA VAL A 71 17.54 -13.39 30.87
C VAL A 71 16.75 -14.60 31.36
N SER A 72 16.42 -14.64 32.65
CA SER A 72 15.65 -15.75 33.25
C SER A 72 14.23 -15.85 32.66
N LEU A 73 13.61 -14.69 32.41
CA LEU A 73 12.32 -14.61 31.74
C LEU A 73 12.42 -15.09 30.28
N ALA A 74 13.39 -14.61 29.52
CA ALA A 74 13.62 -15.04 28.14
C ALA A 74 13.92 -16.54 28.03
N GLN A 75 14.64 -17.11 28.99
CA GLN A 75 14.88 -18.56 29.07
C GLN A 75 13.62 -19.37 29.39
N THR A 76 12.74 -18.84 30.25
CA THR A 76 11.47 -19.49 30.56
C THR A 76 10.56 -19.52 29.32
N ALA A 77 10.49 -18.40 28.58
CA ALA A 77 9.77 -18.34 27.31
C ALA A 77 10.38 -19.29 26.26
N GLU A 78 11.71 -19.27 26.09
CA GLU A 78 12.42 -20.12 25.13
C GLU A 78 12.21 -21.62 25.42
N GLY A 79 12.24 -22.03 26.69
CA GLY A 79 11.98 -23.41 27.08
C GLY A 79 10.57 -23.87 26.71
N ALA A 80 9.56 -23.03 26.98
CA ALA A 80 8.18 -23.33 26.61
C ALA A 80 7.96 -23.35 25.08
N LEU A 81 8.62 -22.45 24.32
CA LEU A 81 8.60 -22.47 22.86
C LEU A 81 9.28 -23.72 22.26
N GLY A 82 10.26 -24.28 22.96
CA GLY A 82 10.85 -25.58 22.64
C GLY A 82 9.80 -26.70 22.66
N GLU A 83 8.94 -26.74 23.69
CA GLU A 83 7.85 -27.71 23.76
C GLU A 83 6.78 -27.48 22.69
N VAL A 84 6.43 -26.22 22.41
CA VAL A 84 5.55 -25.87 21.28
C VAL A 84 6.12 -26.38 19.96
N THR A 85 7.43 -26.20 19.72
CA THR A 85 8.10 -26.70 18.52
C THR A 85 7.99 -28.22 18.40
N ASN A 86 8.23 -28.96 19.49
CA ASN A 86 8.11 -30.43 19.51
C ASN A 86 6.67 -30.88 19.19
N MET A 87 5.66 -30.21 19.74
CA MET A 87 4.26 -30.49 19.45
C MET A 87 3.89 -30.19 18.00
N LEU A 88 4.36 -29.07 17.43
CA LEU A 88 4.15 -28.74 16.01
C LEU A 88 4.80 -29.77 15.08
N GLN A 89 6.01 -30.24 15.41
CA GLN A 89 6.66 -31.33 14.67
C GLN A 89 5.87 -32.63 14.76
N ARG A 90 5.31 -32.96 15.93
CA ARG A 90 4.41 -34.12 16.08
C ARG A 90 3.15 -33.98 15.24
N ILE A 91 2.51 -32.80 15.23
CA ILE A 91 1.34 -32.53 14.37
C ILE A 91 1.72 -32.70 12.89
N ARG A 92 2.92 -32.25 12.49
CA ARG A 92 3.44 -32.43 11.13
C ARG A 92 3.61 -33.90 10.76
N GLU A 93 4.13 -34.74 11.65
CA GLU A 93 4.21 -36.19 11.43
C GLU A 93 2.82 -36.81 11.20
N LEU A 94 1.83 -36.40 12.00
CA LEU A 94 0.45 -36.87 11.88
C LEU A 94 -0.19 -36.40 10.56
N ALA A 95 0.08 -35.17 10.14
CA ALA A 95 -0.38 -34.64 8.86
C ALA A 95 0.22 -35.41 7.67
N VAL A 96 1.54 -35.70 7.70
CA VAL A 96 2.19 -36.53 6.67
C VAL A 96 1.62 -37.95 6.65
N ASN A 97 1.38 -38.56 7.80
CA ASN A 97 0.78 -39.89 7.90
C ASN A 97 -0.66 -39.90 7.38
N SER A 98 -1.45 -38.88 7.74
CA SER A 98 -2.81 -38.72 7.22
C SER A 98 -2.76 -38.54 5.70
N ALA A 99 -1.88 -37.72 5.13
CA ALA A 99 -1.82 -37.49 3.67
C ALA A 99 -1.68 -38.77 2.80
N ASN A 100 -1.26 -39.91 3.36
CA ASN A 100 -1.11 -41.16 2.63
C ASN A 100 -2.46 -41.80 2.22
N SER A 101 -2.63 -42.12 0.94
CA SER A 101 -3.88 -42.68 0.37
C SER A 101 -4.25 -44.09 0.86
N THR A 102 -3.38 -44.75 1.63
CA THR A 102 -3.66 -46.07 2.21
C THR A 102 -4.54 -46.02 3.47
N LEU A 103 -4.72 -44.85 4.08
CA LEU A 103 -5.59 -44.66 5.26
C LEU A 103 -7.04 -44.37 4.85
N ASN A 104 -7.99 -44.98 5.57
CA ASN A 104 -9.42 -44.68 5.47
C ASN A 104 -9.83 -43.47 6.34
N ASP A 105 -11.04 -42.96 6.15
CA ASP A 105 -11.52 -41.75 6.84
C ASP A 105 -11.62 -41.91 8.37
N SER A 106 -11.87 -43.13 8.87
CA SER A 106 -11.90 -43.41 10.31
C SER A 106 -10.51 -43.33 10.94
N ASP A 107 -9.48 -43.79 10.23
CA ASP A 107 -8.09 -43.70 10.68
C ASP A 107 -7.63 -42.23 10.66
N ARG A 108 -8.00 -41.47 9.63
CA ARG A 108 -7.72 -40.03 9.51
C ARG A 108 -8.38 -39.22 10.62
N LEU A 109 -9.64 -39.53 10.95
CA LEU A 109 -10.34 -38.91 12.07
C LEU A 109 -9.65 -39.20 13.41
N SER A 110 -9.09 -40.39 13.58
CA SER A 110 -8.35 -40.74 14.80
C SER A 110 -7.03 -39.97 14.93
N LEU A 111 -6.32 -39.77 13.81
CA LEU A 111 -5.14 -38.90 13.77
C LEU A 111 -5.51 -37.44 14.00
N ASP A 112 -6.63 -36.97 13.44
CA ASP A 112 -7.11 -35.60 13.64
C ASP A 112 -7.45 -35.33 15.10
N ASN A 113 -8.05 -36.28 15.81
CA ASN A 113 -8.30 -36.14 17.25
C ASN A 113 -7.00 -35.95 18.06
N GLU A 114 -5.91 -36.64 17.68
CA GLU A 114 -4.58 -36.41 18.29
C GLU A 114 -4.06 -35.00 17.98
N VAL A 115 -4.25 -34.53 16.74
CA VAL A 115 -3.90 -33.15 16.35
C VAL A 115 -4.70 -32.11 17.15
N GLN A 116 -6.01 -32.29 17.34
CA GLN A 116 -6.83 -31.37 18.14
C GLN A 116 -6.37 -31.35 19.61
N ALA A 117 -5.99 -32.49 20.18
CA ALA A 117 -5.46 -32.55 21.54
C ALA A 117 -4.11 -31.81 21.66
N LEU A 118 -3.21 -31.97 20.68
CA LEU A 118 -1.93 -31.26 20.64
C LEU A 118 -2.11 -29.75 20.45
N LYS A 119 -3.08 -29.32 19.62
CA LYS A 119 -3.43 -27.90 19.48
C LYS A 119 -3.90 -27.29 20.81
N ALA A 120 -4.83 -27.97 21.49
CA ALA A 120 -5.31 -27.53 22.80
C ALA A 120 -4.17 -27.46 23.83
N GLU A 121 -3.20 -28.38 23.76
CA GLU A 121 -2.02 -28.37 24.61
C GLU A 121 -1.06 -27.22 24.27
N ILE A 122 -0.87 -26.88 22.98
CA ILE A 122 -0.13 -25.69 22.54
C ILE A 122 -0.78 -24.42 23.12
N ASP A 123 -2.09 -24.27 23.01
CA ASP A 123 -2.82 -23.12 23.58
C ASP A 123 -2.74 -23.08 25.10
N ARG A 124 -2.77 -24.24 25.77
CA ARG A 124 -2.55 -24.34 27.21
C ARG A 124 -1.15 -23.88 27.58
N VAL A 125 -0.10 -24.30 26.87
CA VAL A 125 1.28 -23.84 27.11
C VAL A 125 1.38 -22.33 26.87
N GLY A 126 0.78 -21.80 25.80
CA GLY A 126 0.74 -20.38 25.49
C GLY A 126 0.09 -19.53 26.59
N SER A 127 -1.06 -19.99 27.12
CA SER A 127 -1.84 -19.27 28.13
C SER A 127 -1.38 -19.49 29.58
N THR A 128 -0.65 -20.55 29.89
CA THR A 128 -0.20 -20.88 31.27
C THR A 128 1.26 -20.55 31.55
N THR A 129 2.07 -20.30 30.52
CA THR A 129 3.48 -19.92 30.69
C THR A 129 3.58 -18.50 31.24
N THR A 130 3.81 -18.40 32.55
CA THR A 130 3.91 -17.13 33.28
C THR A 130 5.27 -16.96 33.94
N PHE A 131 5.73 -15.71 34.03
CA PHE A 131 6.83 -15.32 34.89
C PHE A 131 6.40 -14.15 35.77
N ASN A 132 6.48 -14.32 37.09
CA ASN A 132 6.01 -13.33 38.06
C ASN A 132 4.56 -12.86 37.78
N SER A 133 3.66 -13.83 37.51
CA SER A 133 2.24 -13.63 37.18
C SER A 133 1.95 -12.87 35.89
N GLN A 134 2.93 -12.70 35.01
CA GLN A 134 2.72 -12.16 33.66
C GLN A 134 2.83 -13.29 32.64
N ASN A 135 1.84 -13.41 31.75
CA ASN A 135 1.89 -14.33 30.62
C ASN A 135 3.00 -13.90 29.65
N LEU A 136 3.70 -14.87 29.08
CA LEU A 136 4.83 -14.59 28.18
C LEU A 136 4.52 -14.87 26.71
N LEU A 137 3.63 -15.81 26.42
CA LEU A 137 3.48 -16.43 25.09
C LEU A 137 2.12 -16.17 24.43
N ASP A 138 1.30 -15.30 25.01
CA ASP A 138 0.00 -14.89 24.45
C ASP A 138 0.10 -13.72 23.45
N GLY A 139 1.32 -13.19 23.23
CA GLY A 139 1.59 -12.03 22.38
C GLY A 139 1.34 -10.67 23.05
N THR A 140 0.82 -10.66 24.28
CA THR A 140 0.56 -9.41 25.01
C THR A 140 1.82 -8.87 25.71
N TYR A 141 2.81 -9.73 25.92
CA TYR A 141 3.99 -9.40 26.71
C TYR A 141 4.90 -8.36 26.04
N LYS A 142 4.96 -7.18 26.65
CA LYS A 142 5.85 -6.07 26.26
C LYS A 142 6.60 -5.59 27.51
N GLY A 143 7.85 -5.99 27.67
CA GLY A 143 8.70 -5.64 28.81
C GLY A 143 9.76 -4.60 28.45
N LYS A 144 9.89 -3.54 29.27
CA LYS A 144 11.03 -2.61 29.20
C LYS A 144 11.92 -2.81 30.42
N PHE A 145 13.15 -3.25 30.20
CA PHE A 145 14.10 -3.53 31.27
C PHE A 145 15.11 -2.39 31.40
N GLN A 146 15.12 -1.74 32.55
CA GLN A 146 16.13 -0.73 32.89
C GLN A 146 17.47 -1.42 33.18
N ILE A 147 18.40 -1.31 32.23
CA ILE A 147 19.73 -1.95 32.23
C ILE A 147 20.86 -0.94 32.41
N GLY A 148 20.57 0.26 32.92
CA GLY A 148 21.57 1.26 33.25
C GLY A 148 21.19 2.12 34.44
N ASP A 149 22.10 3.00 34.88
CA ASP A 149 21.91 3.88 36.04
C ASP A 149 21.15 5.18 35.71
N LYS A 150 20.98 5.49 34.42
CA LYS A 150 20.32 6.73 33.94
C LYS A 150 19.06 6.43 33.15
N ASP A 151 18.15 7.41 33.14
CA ASP A 151 16.91 7.34 32.39
C ASP A 151 17.17 7.10 30.87
N GLY A 152 16.28 6.34 30.23
CA GLY A 152 16.37 5.95 28.82
C GLY A 152 17.35 4.82 28.49
N GLN A 153 18.09 4.28 29.47
CA GLN A 153 18.98 3.13 29.28
C GLN A 153 18.21 1.81 29.45
N THR A 154 17.30 1.52 28.51
CA THR A 154 16.44 0.34 28.54
C THR A 154 16.73 -0.64 27.42
N VAL A 155 16.42 -1.92 27.68
CA VAL A 155 16.28 -2.95 26.66
C VAL A 155 14.81 -3.34 26.61
N ASP A 156 14.21 -3.17 25.44
CA ASP A 156 12.86 -3.61 25.18
C ASP A 156 12.88 -5.08 24.76
N LEU A 157 11.98 -5.88 25.35
CA LEU A 157 11.73 -7.27 25.03
C LEU A 157 10.24 -7.40 24.67
N LYS A 158 10.00 -7.83 23.44
CA LYS A 158 8.67 -8.21 22.95
C LYS A 158 8.71 -9.70 22.65
N ILE A 159 7.69 -10.43 23.06
CA ILE A 159 7.56 -11.85 22.78
C ILE A 159 6.29 -12.02 21.93
N GLY A 160 6.44 -12.66 20.77
CA GLY A 160 5.31 -12.95 19.88
C GLY A 160 4.35 -13.98 20.48
N SER A 161 3.14 -14.06 19.94
CA SER A 161 2.17 -15.07 20.37
C SER A 161 2.56 -16.45 19.84
N ALA A 162 2.47 -17.45 20.70
CA ALA A 162 2.63 -18.87 20.35
C ALA A 162 1.30 -19.63 20.41
N MET A 163 0.17 -18.92 20.48
CA MET A 163 -1.16 -19.55 20.43
C MET A 163 -1.49 -20.03 19.01
N THR A 164 -2.28 -21.09 18.91
CA THR A 164 -2.74 -21.64 17.63
C THR A 164 -3.54 -20.63 16.80
N SER A 165 -4.16 -19.63 17.44
CA SER A 165 -4.83 -18.52 16.76
C SER A 165 -3.88 -17.63 15.96
N ALA A 166 -2.63 -17.46 16.42
CA ALA A 166 -1.62 -16.59 15.83
C ALA A 166 -0.53 -17.33 15.03
N LEU A 167 -0.37 -18.63 15.26
CA LEU A 167 0.57 -19.48 14.54
C LEU A 167 0.02 -19.97 13.20
N GLY A 168 0.89 -20.14 12.19
CA GLY A 168 0.52 -20.66 10.86
C GLY A 168 0.04 -19.59 9.87
N MET A 169 -0.19 -18.37 10.37
CA MET A 169 -0.26 -17.17 9.57
C MET A 169 1.16 -16.92 9.02
N GLY A 170 1.38 -17.16 7.72
CA GLY A 170 2.70 -17.14 7.10
C GLY A 170 3.52 -15.94 7.58
N GLY A 171 4.73 -16.19 8.08
CA GLY A 171 5.63 -15.12 8.50
C GLY A 171 5.71 -14.09 7.38
N GLY A 172 5.48 -12.82 7.71
CA GLY A 172 5.38 -11.74 6.75
C GLY A 172 6.57 -11.70 5.81
N ALA A 173 6.40 -12.32 4.64
CA ALA A 173 7.25 -12.06 3.49
C ALA A 173 6.85 -10.68 2.97
N SER A 174 7.43 -9.63 3.55
CA SER A 174 7.64 -8.39 2.81
C SER A 174 8.64 -8.70 1.71
N GLY A 175 8.13 -8.87 0.50
CA GLY A 175 8.89 -9.18 -0.69
C GLY A 175 8.12 -8.74 -1.93
N SER A 176 8.86 -8.42 -3.00
CA SER A 176 8.33 -8.00 -4.31
C SER A 176 7.33 -9.00 -4.90
N ASN A 177 7.35 -10.22 -4.37
CA ASN A 177 6.56 -11.35 -4.79
C ASN A 177 5.12 -11.38 -4.26
N THR A 178 4.63 -10.37 -3.54
CA THR A 178 3.23 -10.34 -3.11
C THR A 178 2.49 -9.10 -3.58
N LEU A 179 1.25 -9.28 -4.03
CA LEU A 179 0.35 -8.20 -4.42
C LEU A 179 -1.06 -8.50 -3.91
N VAL A 180 -1.68 -7.53 -3.23
CA VAL A 180 -3.03 -7.66 -2.68
C VAL A 180 -3.96 -6.67 -3.38
N SER A 181 -5.13 -7.15 -3.81
CA SER A 181 -6.12 -6.33 -4.48
C SER A 181 -6.81 -5.36 -3.52
N ALA A 182 -7.54 -4.39 -4.06
CA ALA A 182 -8.64 -3.74 -3.36
C ALA A 182 -9.79 -4.73 -3.14
N ARG A 183 -10.85 -4.30 -2.44
CA ARG A 183 -12.11 -5.06 -2.39
C ARG A 183 -12.60 -5.28 -3.81
N ILE A 184 -12.86 -6.54 -4.15
CA ILE A 184 -13.14 -6.95 -5.52
C ILE A 184 -14.56 -6.55 -5.88
N ALA A 185 -14.73 -5.96 -7.07
CA ALA A 185 -16.02 -5.77 -7.69
C ALA A 185 -16.02 -6.56 -9.01
N LEU A 186 -16.33 -7.85 -8.90
CA LEU A 186 -16.34 -8.78 -10.03
C LEU A 186 -17.30 -8.28 -11.13
N ALA A 187 -16.83 -8.37 -12.36
CA ALA A 187 -17.46 -7.97 -13.61
C ALA A 187 -16.88 -8.83 -14.73
N ASP A 188 -17.51 -8.81 -15.90
CA ASP A 188 -17.01 -9.60 -17.03
C ASP A 188 -15.69 -9.02 -17.57
N ALA A 189 -14.77 -9.89 -17.97
CA ALA A 189 -13.53 -9.54 -18.68
C ALA A 189 -13.27 -10.58 -19.78
N ALA A 190 -12.90 -10.16 -20.99
CA ALA A 190 -12.65 -11.12 -22.05
C ALA A 190 -11.32 -11.84 -21.85
N ALA A 191 -11.19 -13.03 -22.47
CA ALA A 191 -9.97 -13.82 -22.37
C ALA A 191 -8.76 -13.03 -22.88
N GLY A 192 -7.74 -12.89 -22.04
CA GLY A 192 -6.50 -12.16 -22.32
C GLY A 192 -6.55 -10.65 -22.09
N ASP A 193 -7.66 -10.09 -21.60
CA ASP A 193 -7.73 -8.65 -21.28
C ASP A 193 -6.87 -8.28 -20.06
N ILE A 194 -6.57 -9.27 -19.21
CA ILE A 194 -5.71 -9.13 -18.03
C ILE A 194 -4.53 -10.08 -18.19
N GLU A 195 -3.33 -9.55 -17.95
CA GLU A 195 -2.08 -10.32 -17.91
C GLU A 195 -1.45 -10.22 -16.52
N ILE A 196 -1.01 -11.35 -15.98
CA ILE A 196 -0.23 -11.42 -14.75
C ILE A 196 1.17 -11.95 -15.11
N ASN A 197 2.21 -11.19 -14.78
CA ASN A 197 3.60 -11.50 -15.17
C ASN A 197 3.77 -11.79 -16.68
N GLY A 198 2.99 -11.12 -17.53
CA GLY A 198 3.00 -11.30 -18.99
C GLY A 198 2.30 -12.57 -19.48
N GLN A 199 1.55 -13.26 -18.61
CA GLN A 199 0.72 -14.42 -18.96
C GLN A 199 -0.76 -14.01 -18.93
N ALA A 200 -1.47 -14.30 -20.01
CA ALA A 200 -2.86 -13.94 -20.21
C ALA A 200 -3.81 -14.83 -19.38
N LEU A 201 -4.80 -14.22 -18.75
CA LEU A 201 -5.89 -14.92 -18.06
C LEU A 201 -6.95 -15.43 -19.04
N GLY A 202 -7.71 -16.46 -18.62
CA GLY A 202 -8.94 -16.85 -19.30
C GLY A 202 -10.04 -15.78 -19.18
N ALA A 203 -11.15 -15.94 -19.89
CA ALA A 203 -12.30 -15.06 -19.71
C ALA A 203 -12.83 -15.16 -18.28
N ILE A 204 -13.39 -14.05 -17.79
CA ILE A 204 -14.16 -13.97 -16.55
C ILE A 204 -15.59 -13.66 -16.97
N ASP A 205 -16.53 -14.56 -16.71
CA ASP A 205 -17.95 -14.46 -17.08
C ASP A 205 -18.84 -14.51 -15.83
N VAL A 206 -18.86 -13.38 -15.12
CA VAL A 206 -19.73 -13.19 -13.94
C VAL A 206 -21.20 -13.23 -14.37
N SER A 207 -21.51 -12.76 -15.59
CA SER A 207 -22.85 -12.84 -16.17
C SER A 207 -23.32 -14.28 -16.39
N GLY A 208 -22.39 -15.19 -16.67
CA GLY A 208 -22.56 -16.63 -16.79
C GLY A 208 -22.60 -17.38 -15.46
N GLY A 209 -22.37 -16.68 -14.35
CA GLY A 209 -22.43 -17.22 -12.98
C GLY A 209 -21.08 -17.61 -12.39
N GLU A 210 -19.96 -17.21 -12.99
CA GLU A 210 -18.64 -17.39 -12.39
C GLU A 210 -18.50 -16.55 -11.11
N ASP A 211 -17.90 -17.13 -10.08
CA ASP A 211 -17.63 -16.45 -8.83
C ASP A 211 -16.12 -16.25 -8.59
N LEU A 212 -15.75 -15.78 -7.39
CA LEU A 212 -14.36 -15.54 -7.06
C LEU A 212 -13.52 -16.84 -7.06
N GLU A 213 -14.12 -17.98 -6.72
CA GLU A 213 -13.45 -19.28 -6.73
C GLU A 213 -13.07 -19.66 -8.16
N ASP A 214 -13.96 -19.45 -9.12
CA ASP A 214 -13.68 -19.66 -10.55
C ASP A 214 -12.56 -18.74 -11.05
N VAL A 215 -12.57 -17.47 -10.63
CA VAL A 215 -11.51 -16.51 -10.97
C VAL A 215 -10.17 -16.89 -10.36
N LEU A 216 -10.15 -17.33 -9.10
CA LEU A 216 -8.94 -17.84 -8.43
C LEU A 216 -8.41 -19.08 -9.14
N ALA A 217 -9.29 -20.00 -9.55
CA ALA A 217 -8.94 -21.18 -10.32
C ALA A 217 -8.39 -20.82 -11.71
N ASN A 218 -8.99 -19.82 -12.37
CA ASN A 218 -8.53 -19.28 -13.65
C ASN A 218 -7.11 -18.71 -13.51
N ILE A 219 -6.83 -17.90 -12.47
CA ILE A 219 -5.48 -17.37 -12.24
C ILE A 219 -4.47 -18.51 -11.99
N ASN A 220 -4.78 -19.41 -11.04
CA ASN A 220 -3.88 -20.49 -10.66
C ASN A 220 -3.63 -21.52 -11.79
N SER A 221 -4.52 -21.61 -12.78
CA SER A 221 -4.38 -22.54 -13.91
C SER A 221 -3.73 -21.92 -15.14
N ASN A 222 -3.85 -20.61 -15.34
CA ASN A 222 -3.35 -19.92 -16.54
C ASN A 222 -2.03 -19.16 -16.32
N VAL A 223 -1.63 -18.94 -15.06
CA VAL A 223 -0.43 -18.16 -14.72
C VAL A 223 0.57 -19.02 -13.97
N ASP A 224 1.66 -19.38 -14.63
CA ASP A 224 2.77 -20.10 -14.01
C ASP A 224 3.45 -19.26 -12.92
N ASN A 225 3.98 -19.95 -11.90
CA ASN A 225 4.70 -19.38 -10.76
C ASN A 225 3.92 -18.40 -9.87
N ILE A 226 2.63 -18.18 -10.10
CA ILE A 226 1.76 -17.37 -9.25
C ILE A 226 0.79 -18.28 -8.50
N THR A 227 0.65 -18.04 -7.20
CA THR A 227 -0.42 -18.59 -6.38
C THR A 227 -1.39 -17.46 -6.03
N ALA A 228 -2.65 -17.61 -6.45
CA ALA A 228 -3.74 -16.71 -6.12
C ALA A 228 -4.60 -17.30 -5.00
N THR A 229 -4.85 -16.52 -3.95
CA THR A 229 -5.70 -16.90 -2.82
C THR A 229 -6.71 -15.82 -2.53
N GLY A 230 -7.97 -16.20 -2.32
CA GLY A 230 -9.03 -15.29 -1.88
C GLY A 230 -9.05 -15.17 -0.36
N PHE A 231 -9.35 -13.98 0.15
CA PHE A 231 -9.64 -13.80 1.57
C PHE A 231 -10.55 -12.61 1.79
N ASN A 232 -11.30 -12.59 2.87
CA ASN A 232 -12.11 -11.43 3.26
C ASN A 232 -11.90 -11.14 4.74
N VAL A 233 -11.72 -9.88 5.08
CA VAL A 233 -11.59 -9.41 6.46
C VAL A 233 -12.45 -8.15 6.60
N LEU A 234 -13.20 -8.10 7.68
CA LEU A 234 -14.14 -7.03 8.00
C LEU A 234 -14.02 -6.68 9.48
N THR A 235 -13.75 -5.40 9.77
CA THR A 235 -13.71 -4.89 11.14
C THR A 235 -14.92 -4.00 11.40
N ALA A 236 -15.52 -4.12 12.58
CA ALA A 236 -16.62 -3.28 13.03
C ALA A 236 -16.25 -1.79 13.04
N ALA A 237 -17.22 -0.94 12.68
CA ALA A 237 -17.01 0.51 12.63
C ALA A 237 -16.78 1.06 14.05
N THR A 238 -17.54 0.56 15.02
CA THR A 238 -17.48 0.97 16.43
C THR A 238 -17.18 -0.22 17.33
N ILE A 239 -16.83 0.08 18.59
CA ILE A 239 -16.74 -0.95 19.62
C ILE A 239 -18.17 -1.32 20.01
N GLY A 240 -18.58 -2.54 19.66
CA GLY A 240 -19.89 -3.08 20.05
C GLY A 240 -19.93 -3.46 21.53
N SER A 241 -21.13 -3.48 22.12
CA SER A 241 -21.34 -3.95 23.50
C SER A 241 -21.24 -5.48 23.64
N GLY A 242 -21.34 -6.20 22.52
CA GLY A 242 -21.43 -7.66 22.46
C GLY A 242 -22.79 -8.20 22.92
N VAL A 243 -23.83 -7.37 22.94
CA VAL A 243 -25.19 -7.77 23.39
C VAL A 243 -26.12 -7.87 22.19
N THR A 244 -26.70 -9.05 21.93
CA THR A 244 -27.62 -9.32 20.82
C THR A 244 -28.83 -10.13 21.28
N ASP A 245 -30.01 -9.96 20.65
CA ASP A 245 -31.26 -10.64 21.07
C ASP A 245 -31.53 -11.99 20.38
N GLY A 246 -30.64 -12.45 19.49
CA GLY A 246 -30.66 -13.79 18.92
C GLY A 246 -31.72 -14.07 17.84
N THR A 247 -32.51 -13.07 17.48
CA THR A 247 -33.54 -13.14 16.44
C THR A 247 -33.11 -12.38 15.19
N ALA A 248 -33.61 -12.77 14.01
CA ALA A 248 -33.27 -12.06 12.77
C ALA A 248 -33.66 -10.57 12.80
N ALA A 249 -34.76 -10.24 13.49
CA ALA A 249 -35.08 -8.87 13.89
C ALA A 249 -34.60 -8.66 15.33
N GLY A 250 -33.71 -7.70 15.58
CA GLY A 250 -33.11 -7.46 16.90
C GLY A 250 -31.77 -8.15 17.20
N GLY A 251 -31.24 -8.96 16.27
CA GLY A 251 -29.99 -9.72 16.43
C GLY A 251 -28.97 -9.43 15.33
N LEU A 252 -27.89 -10.21 15.33
CA LEU A 252 -26.85 -10.15 14.29
C LEU A 252 -27.15 -11.23 13.25
N SER A 253 -27.19 -10.84 11.97
CA SER A 253 -27.21 -11.79 10.87
C SER A 253 -25.97 -11.62 9.99
N ILE A 254 -25.41 -12.75 9.56
CA ILE A 254 -24.25 -12.81 8.68
C ILE A 254 -24.66 -13.61 7.45
N VAL A 255 -24.50 -13.03 6.26
CA VAL A 255 -24.76 -13.73 5.00
C VAL A 255 -23.44 -13.91 4.27
N THR A 256 -23.14 -15.13 3.84
CA THR A 256 -21.96 -15.42 3.02
C THR A 256 -22.23 -16.60 2.12
N THR A 257 -21.50 -16.69 1.00
CA THR A 257 -21.54 -17.83 0.10
C THR A 257 -20.40 -18.76 0.46
N ALA A 258 -20.72 -19.98 0.89
CA ALA A 258 -19.71 -21.01 1.14
C ALA A 258 -19.05 -21.45 -0.18
N MET A 259 -17.81 -21.95 -0.09
CA MET A 259 -17.06 -22.49 -1.23
C MET A 259 -17.88 -23.56 -1.98
N GLY A 260 -17.99 -23.43 -3.31
CA GLY A 260 -18.79 -24.31 -4.18
C GLY A 260 -20.32 -24.22 -4.03
N ALA A 261 -20.86 -23.24 -3.31
CA ALA A 261 -22.31 -23.07 -3.15
C ALA A 261 -22.88 -22.05 -4.14
N SER A 262 -23.91 -22.42 -4.91
CA SER A 262 -24.55 -21.50 -5.87
C SER A 262 -25.47 -20.45 -5.21
N ALA A 263 -25.64 -20.47 -3.89
CA ALA A 263 -26.50 -19.54 -3.17
C ALA A 263 -25.90 -19.17 -1.81
N ALA A 264 -26.07 -17.90 -1.43
CA ALA A 264 -25.63 -17.40 -0.15
C ALA A 264 -26.44 -18.00 1.01
N THR A 265 -25.76 -18.28 2.12
CA THR A 265 -26.36 -18.79 3.36
C THR A 265 -26.46 -17.67 4.39
N THR A 266 -27.62 -17.53 5.02
CA THR A 266 -27.86 -16.58 6.13
C THR A 266 -27.72 -17.29 7.46
N PHE A 267 -26.78 -16.83 8.28
CA PHE A 267 -26.58 -17.23 9.66
C PHE A 267 -27.23 -16.19 10.58
N VAL A 268 -28.25 -16.59 11.33
CA VAL A 268 -28.83 -15.76 12.40
C VAL A 268 -28.12 -16.13 13.69
N ILE A 269 -27.40 -15.17 14.26
CA ILE A 269 -26.52 -15.42 15.39
C ILE A 269 -27.31 -15.40 16.70
N SER A 270 -27.11 -16.40 17.56
CA SER A 270 -27.77 -16.50 18.86
C SER A 270 -27.51 -15.28 19.75
N ALA A 271 -28.42 -15.10 20.71
CA ALA A 271 -28.33 -14.02 21.69
C ALA A 271 -27.01 -14.09 22.46
N SER A 272 -26.45 -12.92 22.78
CA SER A 272 -25.18 -12.79 23.48
C SER A 272 -25.26 -11.69 24.53
N SER A 273 -24.45 -11.80 25.59
CA SER A 273 -24.38 -10.86 26.70
C SER A 273 -23.02 -10.15 26.82
N SER A 274 -22.04 -10.57 26.01
CA SER A 274 -20.69 -10.01 25.97
C SER A 274 -20.04 -10.26 24.60
N MET A 275 -19.00 -9.50 24.28
CA MET A 275 -18.29 -9.63 23.00
C MET A 275 -17.64 -11.01 22.84
N ASP A 276 -17.12 -11.59 23.92
CA ASP A 276 -16.51 -12.93 23.88
C ASP A 276 -17.55 -14.02 23.59
N GLU A 277 -18.76 -13.88 24.15
CA GLU A 277 -19.88 -14.79 23.87
C GLU A 277 -20.39 -14.62 22.44
N LEU A 278 -20.48 -13.38 21.95
CA LEU A 278 -20.86 -13.10 20.57
C LEU A 278 -19.86 -13.73 19.58
N VAL A 279 -18.56 -13.58 19.83
CA VAL A 279 -17.51 -14.21 19.01
C VAL A 279 -17.62 -15.75 19.04
N ALA A 280 -17.88 -16.33 20.21
CA ALA A 280 -18.07 -17.78 20.33
C ALA A 280 -19.32 -18.26 19.57
N ASN A 281 -20.44 -17.53 19.66
CA ASN A 281 -21.67 -17.84 18.93
C ASN A 281 -21.43 -17.79 17.42
N ILE A 282 -20.80 -16.73 16.91
CA ILE A 282 -20.48 -16.59 15.48
C ILE A 282 -19.63 -17.79 15.02
N ASN A 283 -18.52 -18.07 15.70
CA ASN A 283 -17.62 -19.16 15.30
C ASN A 283 -18.31 -20.55 15.31
N ASN A 284 -19.20 -20.80 16.27
CA ASN A 284 -19.93 -22.06 16.35
C ASN A 284 -21.04 -22.17 15.29
N GLU A 285 -21.78 -21.10 15.04
CA GLU A 285 -22.97 -21.11 14.19
C GLU A 285 -22.65 -20.98 12.70
N THR A 286 -21.56 -20.30 12.35
CA THR A 286 -21.06 -20.24 10.97
C THR A 286 -20.31 -21.51 10.57
N GLY A 287 -20.00 -22.40 11.53
CA GLY A 287 -19.28 -23.64 11.28
C GLY A 287 -17.87 -23.43 10.70
N GLY A 288 -17.25 -22.28 10.98
CA GLY A 288 -15.92 -21.92 10.47
C GLY A 288 -15.89 -21.31 9.07
N VAL A 289 -17.05 -21.12 8.41
CA VAL A 289 -17.12 -20.40 7.12
C VAL A 289 -16.77 -18.91 7.30
N VAL A 290 -17.14 -18.33 8.45
CA VAL A 290 -16.72 -17.00 8.88
C VAL A 290 -16.14 -17.11 10.29
N ALA A 291 -14.87 -16.74 10.44
CA ALA A 291 -14.18 -16.67 11.72
C ALA A 291 -14.32 -15.28 12.33
N ALA A 292 -14.68 -15.22 13.61
CA ALA A 292 -14.81 -14.01 14.39
C ALA A 292 -13.71 -13.90 15.46
N THR A 293 -13.16 -12.70 15.65
CA THR A 293 -12.21 -12.35 16.71
C THR A 293 -12.45 -10.92 17.21
N VAL A 294 -11.83 -10.53 18.33
CA VAL A 294 -11.79 -9.13 18.80
C VAL A 294 -10.38 -8.59 18.62
N ASN A 295 -10.24 -7.42 18.02
CA ASN A 295 -8.92 -6.79 17.85
C ASN A 295 -8.44 -6.06 19.11
N GLU A 296 -7.21 -5.55 19.09
CA GLU A 296 -6.60 -4.81 20.22
C GLU A 296 -7.40 -3.57 20.65
N SER A 297 -8.24 -3.02 19.77
CA SER A 297 -9.13 -1.89 20.05
C SER A 297 -10.51 -2.28 20.59
N GLY A 298 -10.77 -3.58 20.81
CA GLY A 298 -12.05 -4.08 21.30
C GLY A 298 -13.15 -4.18 20.23
N LYS A 299 -12.80 -4.05 18.94
CA LYS A 299 -13.76 -4.16 17.83
C LYS A 299 -13.86 -5.60 17.35
N LEU A 300 -15.07 -6.01 16.95
CA LEU A 300 -15.30 -7.30 16.30
C LEU A 300 -14.65 -7.32 14.92
N VAL A 301 -13.96 -8.40 14.59
CA VAL A 301 -13.38 -8.68 13.28
C VAL A 301 -13.96 -9.99 12.78
N LEU A 302 -14.50 -9.97 11.57
CA LEU A 302 -14.98 -11.15 10.84
C LEU A 302 -14.02 -11.42 9.69
N SER A 303 -13.79 -12.70 9.40
CA SER A 303 -12.89 -13.09 8.31
C SER A 303 -13.31 -14.40 7.67
N ASN A 304 -12.96 -14.57 6.39
CA ASN A 304 -12.97 -15.85 5.71
C ASN A 304 -11.72 -16.00 4.83
N ASN A 305 -11.38 -17.23 4.50
CA ASN A 305 -10.21 -17.60 3.69
C ASN A 305 -10.56 -17.99 2.25
N THR A 306 -11.81 -17.75 1.84
CA THR A 306 -12.28 -18.00 0.48
C THR A 306 -12.33 -16.72 -0.35
N GLY A 307 -12.39 -15.56 0.30
CA GLY A 307 -12.66 -14.28 -0.36
C GLY A 307 -14.14 -14.06 -0.68
N ALA A 308 -15.02 -14.98 -0.26
CA ALA A 308 -16.45 -14.80 -0.42
C ALA A 308 -16.92 -13.51 0.28
N SER A 309 -17.98 -12.90 -0.24
CA SER A 309 -18.57 -11.73 0.40
C SER A 309 -19.09 -12.08 1.79
N ILE A 310 -18.94 -11.15 2.73
CA ILE A 310 -19.55 -11.20 4.05
C ILE A 310 -20.50 -10.02 4.11
N SER A 311 -21.81 -10.31 4.12
CA SER A 311 -22.83 -9.33 4.44
C SER A 311 -23.12 -9.41 5.92
N VAL A 312 -23.16 -8.26 6.59
CA VAL A 312 -23.49 -8.19 8.01
C VAL A 312 -24.65 -7.22 8.20
N GLU A 313 -25.64 -7.65 8.97
CA GLU A 313 -26.74 -6.82 9.43
C GLU A 313 -26.84 -6.96 10.96
N ASP A 314 -26.62 -5.85 11.67
CA ASP A 314 -26.73 -5.78 13.13
C ASP A 314 -27.97 -4.97 13.51
N ASP A 315 -29.11 -5.65 13.62
CA ASP A 315 -30.38 -5.05 14.04
C ASP A 315 -30.53 -5.00 15.57
N SER A 316 -29.46 -5.29 16.32
CA SER A 316 -29.49 -5.26 17.79
C SER A 316 -29.55 -3.84 18.34
N THR A 317 -30.16 -3.71 19.53
CA THR A 317 -30.31 -2.41 20.17
C THR A 317 -28.95 -1.81 20.53
N GLY A 318 -28.60 -0.70 19.87
CA GLY A 318 -27.33 -0.01 20.08
C GLY A 318 -26.13 -0.57 19.31
N GLN A 319 -26.35 -1.43 18.30
CA GLN A 319 -25.30 -2.03 17.46
C GLN A 319 -24.31 -2.86 18.30
N GLY A 320 -24.82 -3.92 18.93
CA GLY A 320 -24.08 -4.79 19.84
C GLY A 320 -22.84 -5.43 19.21
N ALA A 321 -22.83 -5.71 17.91
CA ALA A 321 -21.66 -6.22 17.19
C ALA A 321 -20.74 -5.08 16.69
N GLY A 322 -21.20 -3.82 16.73
CA GLY A 322 -20.48 -2.65 16.23
C GLY A 322 -20.61 -2.44 14.70
N PHE A 323 -21.53 -3.17 14.06
CA PHE A 323 -21.89 -3.04 12.65
C PHE A 323 -23.21 -2.29 12.48
N THR A 324 -23.55 -1.90 11.25
CA THR A 324 -24.77 -1.14 10.97
C THR A 324 -26.01 -2.02 10.91
N SER A 325 -27.18 -1.47 11.22
CA SER A 325 -28.49 -2.13 11.09
C SER A 325 -29.01 -2.19 9.65
N THR A 326 -28.15 -2.00 8.67
CA THR A 326 -28.45 -2.15 7.24
C THR A 326 -27.44 -3.13 6.69
N ALA A 327 -27.92 -4.20 6.07
CA ALA A 327 -27.08 -5.17 5.40
C ALA A 327 -26.12 -4.46 4.43
N THR A 328 -24.81 -4.64 4.67
CA THR A 328 -23.76 -4.09 3.83
C THR A 328 -22.90 -5.24 3.34
N ASP A 329 -22.79 -5.38 2.02
CA ASP A 329 -21.97 -6.42 1.40
C ASP A 329 -20.52 -5.99 1.36
N TYR A 330 -19.67 -6.72 2.10
CA TYR A 330 -18.23 -6.55 2.03
C TYR A 330 -17.65 -7.64 1.16
N THR A 331 -17.22 -7.29 -0.06
CA THR A 331 -16.54 -8.23 -0.96
C THR A 331 -15.10 -8.52 -0.51
N GLY A 332 -14.57 -9.68 -0.90
CA GLY A 332 -13.22 -10.10 -0.53
C GLY A 332 -12.11 -9.49 -1.39
N PHE A 333 -10.94 -10.06 -1.23
CA PHE A 333 -9.66 -9.65 -1.80
C PHE A 333 -8.97 -10.85 -2.47
N ILE A 334 -8.12 -10.56 -3.46
CA ILE A 334 -7.20 -11.52 -4.04
C ILE A 334 -5.80 -11.16 -3.54
N LYS A 335 -5.09 -12.14 -3.00
CA LYS A 335 -3.64 -12.10 -2.83
C LYS A 335 -3.01 -12.91 -3.95
N LEU A 336 -2.07 -12.30 -4.66
CA LEU A 336 -1.18 -12.96 -5.60
C LEU A 336 0.19 -13.09 -4.95
N GLU A 337 0.77 -14.29 -5.03
CA GLU A 337 2.10 -14.57 -4.51
C GLU A 337 2.95 -15.30 -5.55
N ALA A 338 4.11 -14.74 -5.92
CA ALA A 338 5.07 -15.38 -6.79
C ALA A 338 5.92 -16.39 -6.00
N THR A 339 5.87 -17.63 -6.45
CA THR A 339 6.58 -18.79 -5.88
C THR A 339 8.07 -18.78 -6.17
N ASP A 340 8.50 -18.05 -7.20
CA ASP A 340 9.90 -17.91 -7.62
C ASP A 340 10.60 -16.66 -7.05
N GLY A 341 9.88 -15.87 -6.23
CA GLY A 341 10.38 -14.63 -5.65
C GLY A 341 10.45 -13.45 -6.62
N SER A 342 9.97 -13.60 -7.87
CA SER A 342 9.86 -12.51 -8.83
C SER A 342 8.80 -11.50 -8.42
N ALA A 343 8.87 -10.29 -8.98
CA ALA A 343 7.84 -9.27 -8.74
C ALA A 343 6.50 -9.71 -9.36
N VAL A 344 5.39 -9.54 -8.64
CA VAL A 344 4.05 -9.75 -9.23
C VAL A 344 3.65 -8.51 -10.03
N ARG A 345 3.33 -8.72 -11.30
CA ARG A 345 2.92 -7.69 -12.26
C ARG A 345 1.52 -7.95 -12.75
N VAL A 346 0.69 -6.92 -12.79
CA VAL A 346 -0.66 -6.98 -13.37
C VAL A 346 -0.76 -5.88 -14.41
N GLU A 347 -1.04 -6.26 -15.65
CA GLU A 347 -1.11 -5.35 -16.79
C GLU A 347 -2.34 -5.65 -17.65
N ALA A 348 -2.77 -4.65 -18.43
CA ALA A 348 -3.82 -4.86 -19.42
C ALA A 348 -3.25 -5.60 -20.62
N GLY A 349 -3.89 -6.70 -21.01
CA GLY A 349 -3.48 -7.55 -22.13
C GLY A 349 -4.21 -7.21 -23.42
N ASN A 350 -4.11 -8.11 -24.41
CA ASN A 350 -4.84 -8.04 -25.69
C ASN A 350 -4.68 -6.74 -26.50
N LYS A 351 -3.61 -5.96 -26.26
CA LYS A 351 -3.42 -4.63 -26.87
C LYS A 351 -3.49 -4.62 -28.41
N GLY A 352 -3.28 -5.77 -29.06
CA GLY A 352 -3.33 -5.91 -30.52
C GLY A 352 -4.63 -6.43 -31.15
N LEU A 353 -5.66 -6.73 -30.35
CA LEU A 353 -6.95 -7.23 -30.83
C LEU A 353 -7.98 -6.10 -30.97
N SER A 354 -9.10 -6.36 -31.64
CA SER A 354 -10.16 -5.37 -31.91
C SER A 354 -10.86 -4.83 -30.65
N SER A 355 -10.71 -5.52 -29.51
CA SER A 355 -11.11 -5.05 -28.18
C SER A 355 -9.89 -5.19 -27.26
N PRO A 356 -9.03 -4.16 -27.14
CA PRO A 356 -7.88 -4.22 -26.27
C PRO A 356 -8.30 -4.17 -24.80
N GLY A 357 -7.58 -4.91 -23.94
CA GLY A 357 -7.76 -4.82 -22.50
C GLY A 357 -7.49 -3.41 -21.99
N THR A 358 -8.21 -3.02 -20.94
CA THR A 358 -8.22 -1.69 -20.36
C THR A 358 -7.94 -1.73 -18.86
N THR A 359 -7.67 -0.58 -18.26
CA THR A 359 -7.53 -0.47 -16.79
C THR A 359 -8.84 -0.73 -16.03
N ALA A 360 -9.99 -0.78 -16.73
CA ALA A 360 -11.26 -1.19 -16.15
C ALA A 360 -11.29 -2.70 -15.93
N ASP A 361 -10.73 -3.49 -16.83
CA ASP A 361 -10.64 -4.95 -16.70
C ASP A 361 -9.74 -5.33 -15.52
N LEU A 362 -8.68 -4.58 -15.25
CA LEU A 362 -7.87 -4.77 -14.03
C LEU A 362 -8.66 -4.45 -12.75
N LEU A 363 -9.61 -3.49 -12.83
CA LEU A 363 -10.43 -3.10 -11.68
C LEU A 363 -11.41 -4.21 -11.28
N THR A 364 -11.85 -5.02 -12.23
CA THR A 364 -12.66 -6.21 -12.01
C THR A 364 -12.07 -7.12 -10.94
N LEU A 365 -10.73 -7.27 -10.92
CA LEU A 365 -10.00 -8.05 -9.93
C LEU A 365 -9.53 -7.22 -8.72
N GLY A 366 -9.91 -5.94 -8.64
CA GLY A 366 -9.47 -5.01 -7.61
C GLY A 366 -8.01 -4.57 -7.76
N PHE A 367 -7.35 -4.81 -8.90
CA PHE A 367 -5.96 -4.41 -9.13
C PHE A 367 -5.84 -3.08 -9.87
N ARG A 368 -4.66 -2.47 -9.76
CA ARG A 368 -4.18 -1.38 -10.62
C ARG A 368 -2.98 -1.90 -11.41
N GLU A 369 -2.67 -1.22 -12.51
CA GLU A 369 -1.53 -1.59 -13.35
C GLU A 369 -0.22 -1.38 -12.59
N THR A 370 0.70 -2.35 -12.65
CA THR A 370 2.03 -2.26 -12.03
C THR A 370 3.12 -2.31 -13.10
N LYS A 371 3.71 -1.14 -13.43
CA LYS A 371 4.72 -0.99 -14.50
C LYS A 371 6.14 -0.89 -13.97
N ALA A 372 7.08 -1.64 -14.54
CA ALA A 372 8.51 -1.41 -14.25
C ALA A 372 9.01 -0.05 -14.74
N VAL A 373 9.83 0.61 -13.93
CA VAL A 373 10.75 1.68 -14.39
C VAL A 373 12.12 1.07 -14.77
N SER A 374 12.51 -0.05 -14.15
CA SER A 374 13.74 -0.80 -14.36
C SER A 374 13.59 -2.26 -13.87
N ALA A 375 14.56 -3.12 -14.21
CA ALA A 375 14.56 -4.53 -13.80
C ALA A 375 14.68 -4.74 -12.27
N SER A 376 14.98 -3.70 -11.49
CA SER A 376 15.11 -3.75 -10.02
C SER A 376 13.97 -3.09 -9.25
N ASP A 377 13.02 -2.43 -9.92
CA ASP A 377 11.95 -1.71 -9.21
C ASP A 377 10.90 -2.70 -8.73
N ALA A 378 10.84 -2.92 -7.41
CA ALA A 378 9.97 -3.93 -6.83
C ALA A 378 8.52 -3.46 -6.68
N TYR A 379 8.28 -2.15 -6.52
CA TYR A 379 6.95 -1.63 -6.14
C TYR A 379 6.60 -0.36 -6.90
N THR A 380 5.65 -0.50 -7.82
CA THR A 380 5.10 0.56 -8.64
C THR A 380 3.60 0.35 -8.77
N THR A 381 2.82 1.41 -8.77
CA THR A 381 1.38 1.33 -9.07
C THR A 381 0.91 2.54 -9.83
N VAL A 382 0.09 2.29 -10.85
CA VAL A 382 -0.45 3.33 -11.73
C VAL A 382 -1.94 3.47 -11.45
N GLY A 383 -2.35 4.67 -11.06
CA GLY A 383 -3.77 5.00 -10.90
C GLY A 383 -4.55 4.92 -12.23
N ALA A 384 -5.86 5.14 -12.15
CA ALA A 384 -6.67 5.40 -13.33
C ALA A 384 -6.34 6.77 -13.94
N ALA A 385 -6.50 6.88 -15.26
CA ALA A 385 -6.44 8.16 -15.95
C ALA A 385 -7.51 9.10 -15.39
N LEU A 386 -7.13 10.36 -15.11
CA LEU A 386 -8.08 11.32 -14.56
C LEU A 386 -9.08 11.76 -15.63
N THR A 387 -10.35 11.91 -15.24
CA THR A 387 -11.37 12.51 -16.13
C THR A 387 -11.30 14.04 -16.10
N THR A 388 -10.97 14.60 -14.93
CA THR A 388 -10.64 16.02 -14.74
C THR A 388 -9.71 16.19 -13.54
N PRO A 389 -8.65 17.02 -13.63
CA PRO A 389 -7.77 17.27 -12.50
C PRO A 389 -8.32 18.27 -11.47
N ALA A 390 -9.46 18.91 -11.76
CA ALA A 390 -9.93 20.15 -11.11
C ALA A 390 -10.33 20.06 -9.63
N THR A 391 -10.37 18.87 -9.03
CA THR A 391 -10.77 18.70 -7.62
C THR A 391 -9.56 18.53 -6.71
N ALA A 392 -9.26 19.51 -5.84
CA ALA A 392 -8.21 19.43 -4.82
C ALA A 392 -8.23 18.12 -4.00
N LEU A 393 -7.05 17.70 -3.55
CA LEU A 393 -6.91 16.73 -2.46
C LEU A 393 -7.08 17.46 -1.12
N VAL A 394 -8.14 17.12 -0.40
CA VAL A 394 -8.38 17.62 0.96
C VAL A 394 -7.98 16.59 2.02
N LYS A 395 -7.93 17.04 3.27
CA LYS A 395 -7.67 16.17 4.42
C LYS A 395 -8.67 15.00 4.44
N GLY A 396 -8.17 13.78 4.61
CA GLY A 396 -8.95 12.54 4.57
C GLY A 396 -9.12 11.92 3.19
N ASP A 397 -8.70 12.57 2.09
CA ASP A 397 -8.90 12.01 0.74
C ASP A 397 -7.91 10.91 0.37
N LEU A 398 -6.66 11.04 0.80
CA LEU A 398 -5.56 10.15 0.43
C LEU A 398 -4.54 10.04 1.54
N THR A 399 -4.20 8.81 1.92
CA THR A 399 -3.10 8.48 2.80
C THR A 399 -2.17 7.52 2.06
N ILE A 400 -0.87 7.80 2.07
CA ILE A 400 0.15 6.94 1.47
C ILE A 400 1.12 6.51 2.56
N ASN A 401 1.32 5.20 2.74
CA ASN A 401 2.21 4.65 3.77
C ASN A 401 1.96 5.23 5.18
N GLY A 402 0.67 5.45 5.52
CA GLY A 402 0.26 6.02 6.80
C GLY A 402 0.40 7.55 6.93
N VAL A 403 0.90 8.22 5.89
CA VAL A 403 1.02 9.69 5.84
C VAL A 403 -0.13 10.27 5.05
N GLU A 404 -0.91 11.12 5.71
CA GLU A 404 -2.04 11.80 5.09
C GLU A 404 -1.57 12.88 4.11
N ILE A 405 -2.02 12.80 2.86
CA ILE A 405 -1.67 13.73 1.79
C ILE A 405 -2.78 14.76 1.66
N PHE A 406 -2.50 15.99 2.09
CA PHE A 406 -3.48 17.05 1.99
C PHE A 406 -2.84 18.38 1.64
N ASP A 407 -3.55 19.12 0.81
CA ASP A 407 -3.32 20.54 0.65
C ASP A 407 -3.99 21.23 1.84
N GLY A 408 -3.29 22.09 2.59
CA GLY A 408 -3.76 22.71 3.84
C GLY A 408 -4.92 23.70 3.67
N GLY A 409 -5.89 23.41 2.81
CA GLY A 409 -7.02 24.25 2.42
C GLY A 409 -6.75 25.18 1.24
N THR A 410 -5.71 24.94 0.44
CA THR A 410 -5.39 25.76 -0.75
C THR A 410 -5.82 25.08 -2.06
N THR A 411 -5.82 25.83 -3.17
CA THR A 411 -6.12 25.32 -4.53
C THR A 411 -4.89 24.74 -5.23
N ALA A 412 -3.80 24.47 -4.50
CA ALA A 412 -2.52 24.06 -5.09
C ALA A 412 -2.57 22.66 -5.71
N SER A 413 -3.57 21.84 -5.33
CA SER A 413 -3.82 20.51 -5.90
C SER A 413 -4.94 20.45 -6.97
N ASP A 414 -5.49 21.58 -7.43
CA ASP A 414 -6.56 21.63 -8.45
C ASP A 414 -6.08 21.36 -9.89
N SER A 415 -4.78 21.16 -10.08
CA SER A 415 -4.20 20.78 -11.37
C SER A 415 -3.50 19.43 -11.28
N PHE A 416 -3.35 18.74 -12.42
CA PHE A 416 -2.66 17.45 -12.48
C PHE A 416 -1.25 17.56 -11.89
N GLN A 417 -0.49 18.58 -12.32
CA GLN A 417 0.83 18.87 -11.80
C GLN A 417 0.81 19.26 -10.32
N GLY A 418 -0.24 19.97 -9.88
CA GLY A 418 -0.47 20.30 -8.47
C GLY A 418 -0.56 19.06 -7.59
N LYS A 419 -1.28 18.01 -8.03
CA LYS A 419 -1.37 16.73 -7.32
C LYS A 419 -0.01 16.04 -7.23
N LEU A 420 0.73 15.96 -8.33
CA LEU A 420 2.09 15.39 -8.33
C LEU A 420 3.02 16.13 -7.37
N ASN A 421 3.02 17.46 -7.43
CA ASN A 421 3.84 18.28 -6.55
C ASN A 421 3.46 18.09 -5.08
N LEU A 422 2.17 17.95 -4.78
CA LEU A 422 1.69 17.71 -3.43
C LEU A 422 2.13 16.35 -2.90
N ILE A 423 1.95 15.27 -3.67
CA ILE A 423 2.38 13.93 -3.25
C ILE A 423 3.91 13.91 -3.05
N ASN A 424 4.66 14.45 -4.01
CA ASN A 424 6.12 14.51 -3.94
C ASN A 424 6.66 15.36 -2.78
N LYS A 425 5.88 16.33 -2.29
CA LYS A 425 6.24 17.11 -1.08
C LYS A 425 6.34 16.21 0.17
N PHE A 426 5.54 15.15 0.24
CA PHE A 426 5.54 14.18 1.34
C PHE A 426 6.45 12.96 1.07
N SER A 427 7.19 12.93 -0.05
CA SER A 427 7.99 11.77 -0.48
C SER A 427 9.02 11.30 0.56
N SER A 428 9.61 12.21 1.34
CA SER A 428 10.54 11.84 2.42
C SER A 428 9.88 11.16 3.61
N GLU A 429 8.59 11.37 3.81
CA GLU A 429 7.80 10.77 4.89
C GLU A 429 7.12 9.48 4.42
N THR A 430 6.61 9.47 3.18
CA THR A 430 5.93 8.31 2.59
C THR A 430 6.90 7.28 2.03
N GLY A 431 8.10 7.68 1.62
CA GLY A 431 9.03 6.84 0.85
C GLY A 431 8.60 6.64 -0.61
N VAL A 432 7.66 7.42 -1.13
CA VAL A 432 7.05 7.27 -2.46
C VAL A 432 7.21 8.54 -3.29
N SER A 433 7.59 8.39 -4.56
CA SER A 433 7.60 9.47 -5.56
C SER A 433 6.47 9.30 -6.56
N ALA A 434 5.81 10.41 -6.91
CA ALA A 434 4.75 10.46 -7.90
C ALA A 434 5.23 11.03 -9.24
N SER A 435 4.84 10.40 -10.33
CA SER A 435 5.11 10.81 -11.71
C SER A 435 3.82 10.73 -12.56
N ALA A 436 3.81 11.38 -13.73
CA ALA A 436 2.72 11.20 -14.70
C ALA A 436 3.04 9.99 -15.58
N SER A 437 2.06 9.13 -15.84
CA SER A 437 2.18 8.02 -16.79
C SER A 437 0.99 8.06 -17.73
N PHE A 438 1.24 8.35 -19.01
CA PHE A 438 0.22 8.31 -20.05
C PHE A 438 0.34 7.02 -20.85
N SER A 439 -0.78 6.35 -21.10
CA SER A 439 -0.86 5.17 -21.98
C SER A 439 -2.29 5.02 -22.46
N GLN A 440 -2.51 5.11 -23.77
CA GLN A 440 -3.82 4.92 -24.38
C GLN A 440 -3.69 4.13 -25.67
N THR A 441 -4.50 3.08 -25.82
CA THR A 441 -4.56 2.27 -27.04
C THR A 441 -5.76 2.71 -27.88
N PHE A 442 -5.49 3.00 -29.15
CA PHE A 442 -6.49 3.36 -30.15
C PHE A 442 -6.65 2.21 -31.12
N ALA A 443 -7.88 1.73 -31.29
CA ALA A 443 -8.19 0.82 -32.38
C ALA A 443 -8.23 1.62 -33.69
N ILE A 444 -7.34 1.28 -34.63
CA ILE A 444 -7.24 2.00 -35.91
C ILE A 444 -7.96 1.20 -36.97
N ASP A 445 -8.94 1.81 -37.62
CA ASP A 445 -9.41 1.34 -38.91
C ASP A 445 -8.53 1.97 -39.99
N THR A 446 -7.99 1.15 -40.89
CA THR A 446 -7.20 1.66 -42.02
C THR A 446 -8.02 2.55 -42.95
N ASP A 447 -9.34 2.41 -42.95
CA ASP A 447 -10.23 3.25 -43.75
C ASP A 447 -10.45 4.66 -43.17
N ASP A 448 -10.15 4.85 -41.89
CA ASP A 448 -10.14 6.17 -41.26
C ASP A 448 -8.88 6.97 -41.66
N ILE A 449 -7.81 6.30 -42.10
CA ILE A 449 -6.56 6.96 -42.51
C ILE A 449 -6.71 7.56 -43.92
N VAL A 450 -6.79 8.88 -44.00
CA VAL A 450 -6.89 9.64 -45.25
C VAL A 450 -5.57 10.34 -45.57
N LEU A 451 -5.04 10.14 -46.79
CA LEU A 451 -3.78 10.77 -47.19
C LEU A 451 -3.89 12.29 -47.32
N GLY A 452 -2.93 13.01 -46.76
CA GLY A 452 -2.84 14.46 -46.84
C GLY A 452 -3.84 15.19 -45.94
N GLU A 453 -4.52 14.50 -45.03
CA GLU A 453 -5.17 15.07 -43.86
C GLU A 453 -4.17 15.31 -42.74
N THR A 454 -4.47 16.30 -41.91
CA THR A 454 -3.61 16.70 -40.80
C THR A 454 -4.26 16.33 -39.47
N LEU A 455 -3.43 15.83 -38.55
CA LEU A 455 -3.77 15.41 -37.20
C LEU A 455 -2.93 16.26 -36.24
N SER A 456 -3.53 16.91 -35.26
CA SER A 456 -2.78 17.66 -34.26
C SER A 456 -2.72 16.89 -32.94
N ILE A 457 -1.51 16.68 -32.43
CA ILE A 457 -1.27 16.03 -31.13
C ILE A 457 -0.47 16.97 -30.26
N ASN A 458 -1.01 17.33 -29.09
CA ASN A 458 -0.39 18.27 -28.16
C ASN A 458 0.09 19.57 -28.83
N GLY A 459 -0.64 20.01 -29.87
CA GLY A 459 -0.32 21.22 -30.66
C GLY A 459 0.62 21.00 -31.86
N GLN A 460 1.13 19.79 -32.07
CA GLN A 460 1.96 19.44 -33.23
C GLN A 460 1.11 18.90 -34.38
N GLN A 461 1.18 19.54 -35.54
CA GLN A 461 0.44 19.12 -36.74
C GLN A 461 1.23 18.09 -37.54
N LEU A 462 0.59 16.95 -37.79
CA LEU A 462 1.13 15.80 -38.51
C LEU A 462 0.29 15.56 -39.76
N THR A 463 0.91 15.52 -40.95
CA THR A 463 0.19 15.21 -42.19
C THR A 463 0.33 13.73 -42.53
N HIS A 464 -0.79 13.04 -42.76
CA HIS A 464 -0.80 11.66 -43.20
C HIS A 464 -0.12 11.52 -44.57
N VAL A 465 0.94 10.72 -44.63
CA VAL A 465 1.71 10.47 -45.86
C VAL A 465 1.53 9.06 -46.43
N THR A 466 0.95 8.14 -45.65
CA THR A 466 0.71 6.75 -46.07
C THR A 466 -0.60 6.21 -45.46
N LYS A 467 -1.36 5.40 -46.21
CA LYS A 467 -2.61 4.75 -45.76
C LYS A 467 -2.30 3.40 -45.11
N THR A 468 -1.46 3.41 -44.07
CA THR A 468 -1.10 2.20 -43.33
C THR A 468 -0.95 2.53 -41.84
N VAL A 469 -1.30 1.59 -40.96
CA VAL A 469 -1.11 1.74 -39.51
C VAL A 469 0.37 1.96 -39.18
N ALA A 470 1.28 1.18 -39.77
CA ALA A 470 2.73 1.33 -39.55
C ALA A 470 3.26 2.71 -39.95
N GLY A 471 2.74 3.26 -41.05
CA GLY A 471 3.11 4.59 -41.51
C GLY A 471 2.57 5.71 -40.62
N LEU A 472 1.36 5.55 -40.09
CA LEU A 472 0.81 6.43 -39.05
C LEU A 472 1.65 6.35 -37.76
N THR A 473 2.03 5.16 -37.29
CA THR A 473 2.92 4.99 -36.13
C THR A 473 4.26 5.70 -36.34
N THR A 474 4.85 5.58 -37.53
CA THR A 474 6.10 6.27 -37.88
C THR A 474 5.92 7.79 -37.86
N LEU A 475 4.81 8.29 -38.41
CA LEU A 475 4.46 9.71 -38.41
C LEU A 475 4.30 10.25 -36.98
N LEU A 476 3.57 9.55 -36.11
CA LEU A 476 3.37 9.93 -34.72
C LEU A 476 4.70 10.01 -33.95
N ASN A 477 5.62 9.07 -34.20
CA ASN A 477 6.95 9.07 -33.58
C ASN A 477 7.89 10.17 -34.10
N THR A 478 7.52 10.94 -35.14
CA THR A 478 8.33 12.08 -35.59
C THR A 478 8.28 13.27 -34.63
N VAL A 479 7.27 13.32 -33.77
CA VAL A 479 7.07 14.38 -32.77
C VAL A 479 7.19 13.86 -31.33
N SER A 480 7.85 12.71 -31.14
CA SER A 480 7.97 12.08 -29.82
C SER A 480 8.78 12.92 -28.84
N ASP A 481 9.79 13.65 -29.32
CA ASP A 481 10.65 14.50 -28.49
C ASP A 481 9.90 15.74 -28.00
N GLU A 482 9.01 16.31 -28.81
CA GLU A 482 8.20 17.47 -28.47
C GLU A 482 6.98 17.12 -27.62
N THR A 483 6.35 15.98 -27.90
CA THR A 483 5.11 15.56 -27.23
C THR A 483 5.37 14.69 -25.99
N GLY A 484 6.54 14.06 -25.89
CA GLY A 484 6.88 13.05 -24.89
C GLY A 484 6.18 11.70 -25.10
N LEU A 485 5.45 11.53 -26.21
CA LEU A 485 4.65 10.35 -26.51
C LEU A 485 5.34 9.48 -27.56
N VAL A 486 5.41 8.18 -27.28
CA VAL A 486 5.90 7.15 -28.19
C VAL A 486 4.71 6.33 -28.67
N ALA A 487 4.57 6.22 -29.99
CA ALA A 487 3.58 5.38 -30.65
C ALA A 487 4.15 3.97 -30.89
N THR A 488 3.46 2.96 -30.40
CA THR A 488 3.77 1.55 -30.64
C THR A 488 2.62 0.89 -31.37
N GLN A 489 2.91 0.22 -32.48
CA GLN A 489 1.91 -0.55 -33.22
C GLN A 489 1.71 -1.92 -32.56
N ASN A 490 0.46 -2.26 -32.24
CA ASN A 490 0.05 -3.55 -31.73
C ASN A 490 -1.05 -4.09 -32.66
N GLY A 491 -0.70 -4.97 -33.61
CA GLY A 491 -1.67 -5.41 -34.64
C GLY A 491 -2.18 -4.23 -35.48
N ASN A 492 -3.50 -4.02 -35.50
CA ASN A 492 -4.14 -2.85 -36.12
C ASN A 492 -4.26 -1.66 -35.16
N ASN A 493 -3.93 -1.82 -33.88
CA ASN A 493 -4.06 -0.77 -32.89
C ASN A 493 -2.75 0.02 -32.75
N ILE A 494 -2.85 1.26 -32.26
CA ILE A 494 -1.70 2.07 -31.88
C ILE A 494 -1.83 2.43 -30.40
N THR A 495 -0.80 2.13 -29.62
CA THR A 495 -0.68 2.59 -28.24
C THR A 495 0.21 3.82 -28.22
N LEU A 496 -0.32 4.95 -27.74
CA LEU A 496 0.46 6.15 -27.41
C LEU A 496 0.80 6.10 -25.92
N ALA A 497 2.10 6.05 -25.59
CA ALA A 497 2.57 6.00 -24.22
C ALA A 497 3.69 7.00 -23.96
N GLY A 498 3.73 7.58 -22.76
CA GLY A 498 4.75 8.54 -22.37
C GLY A 498 4.86 8.69 -20.86
N GLU A 499 6.09 8.72 -20.36
CA GLU A 499 6.38 9.03 -18.96
C GLU A 499 6.50 10.55 -18.80
N ASN A 500 5.98 11.10 -17.71
CA ASN A 500 5.90 12.53 -17.42
C ASN A 500 5.04 13.36 -18.39
N VAL A 501 4.21 12.71 -19.21
CA VAL A 501 3.18 13.38 -20.02
C VAL A 501 1.91 13.51 -19.18
N THR A 502 1.38 14.71 -19.02
CA THR A 502 0.21 14.97 -18.15
C THR A 502 -1.13 14.83 -18.88
N SER A 503 -1.13 15.01 -20.20
CA SER A 503 -2.31 14.86 -21.04
C SER A 503 -1.95 14.67 -22.51
N LEU A 504 -2.83 14.00 -23.22
CA LEU A 504 -2.91 13.95 -24.66
C LEU A 504 -4.08 14.82 -25.11
N ASN A 505 -3.79 15.90 -25.82
CA ASN A 505 -4.78 16.70 -26.52
C ASN A 505 -4.72 16.35 -28.00
N ILE A 506 -5.75 15.65 -28.47
CA ILE A 506 -5.92 15.42 -29.90
C ILE A 506 -6.86 16.48 -30.42
N ASP A 507 -6.38 17.22 -31.40
CA ASP A 507 -7.18 18.19 -32.11
C ASP A 507 -7.20 17.81 -33.59
N PHE A 508 -8.41 17.70 -34.11
CA PHE A 508 -8.67 17.42 -35.51
C PHE A 508 -8.90 18.72 -36.29
N SER A 509 -8.45 19.87 -35.74
CA SER A 509 -8.58 21.21 -36.31
C SER A 509 -7.71 21.46 -37.52
N THR A 510 -7.91 20.69 -38.57
CA THR A 510 -7.46 21.10 -39.89
C THR A 510 -8.49 20.77 -40.95
N VAL A 511 -9.11 21.86 -41.39
CA VAL A 511 -9.93 21.99 -42.58
C VAL A 511 -11.28 21.29 -42.45
N ALA A 512 -12.24 22.03 -41.89
CA ALA A 512 -13.67 21.88 -42.17
C ALA A 512 -14.06 20.41 -42.35
N ASP A 513 -14.08 19.69 -41.23
CA ASP A 513 -14.73 18.39 -41.17
C ASP A 513 -16.14 18.61 -41.75
N LEU A 514 -16.37 18.13 -42.98
CA LEU A 514 -17.60 18.31 -43.77
C LEU A 514 -18.76 17.49 -43.17
N THR A 515 -18.63 17.07 -41.91
CA THR A 515 -19.44 16.10 -41.20
C THR A 515 -20.60 16.70 -40.43
N ASP A 516 -20.82 18.01 -40.43
CA ASP A 516 -22.13 18.56 -40.10
C ASP A 516 -22.68 19.41 -41.23
N GLY A 517 -23.48 18.78 -42.07
CA GLY A 517 -24.40 19.47 -42.95
C GLY A 517 -23.71 20.37 -43.97
N LEU A 518 -23.78 19.93 -45.22
CA LEU A 518 -24.04 20.86 -46.31
C LEU A 518 -25.43 21.55 -46.15
N THR A 519 -25.81 21.98 -44.94
CA THR A 519 -27.08 22.62 -44.59
C THR A 519 -27.04 24.05 -45.10
N SER A 520 -27.55 24.21 -46.33
CA SER A 520 -27.89 25.50 -46.88
C SER A 520 -28.94 26.15 -45.98
N THR A 521 -28.57 27.21 -45.26
CA THR A 521 -29.56 28.27 -44.99
C THR A 521 -29.35 29.32 -46.07
N ALA A 522 -30.25 29.31 -47.06
CA ALA A 522 -30.21 30.27 -48.15
C ALA A 522 -30.25 31.70 -47.63
N THR A 523 -29.39 32.58 -48.15
CA THR A 523 -29.82 33.90 -48.60
C THR A 523 -28.79 34.52 -49.53
N SER A 524 -29.24 34.71 -50.78
CA SER A 524 -28.79 35.71 -51.75
C SER A 524 -27.28 35.87 -52.01
N SER A 525 -26.93 35.49 -53.25
CA SER A 525 -25.92 36.10 -54.11
C SER A 525 -24.44 36.04 -53.68
N ALA A 526 -23.68 35.31 -54.52
CA ALA A 526 -22.25 35.43 -54.72
C ALA A 526 -21.33 35.11 -53.53
N ALA A 527 -21.38 33.86 -53.06
CA ALA A 527 -20.20 33.14 -52.58
C ALA A 527 -20.46 31.64 -52.76
N LEU A 528 -19.52 30.93 -53.41
CA LEU A 528 -19.59 29.49 -53.63
C LEU A 528 -19.59 28.78 -52.26
N ILE A 529 -20.76 28.35 -51.77
CA ILE A 529 -20.85 27.30 -50.75
C ILE A 529 -21.93 26.30 -51.17
N LYS A 530 -21.43 25.08 -51.34
CA LYS A 530 -22.08 23.79 -51.57
C LYS A 530 -23.28 23.65 -50.62
N GLY A 531 -24.47 23.25 -51.11
CA GLY A 531 -25.71 23.25 -50.32
C GLY A 531 -26.75 22.24 -50.80
N VAL A 532 -27.51 21.68 -49.84
CA VAL A 532 -28.70 20.84 -50.01
C VAL A 532 -29.60 21.32 -51.16
N MET A 533 -30.12 20.37 -51.96
CA MET A 533 -30.99 20.66 -53.08
C MET A 533 -32.46 20.49 -52.66
N GLN A 534 -33.20 21.59 -52.46
CA GLN A 534 -34.66 21.59 -52.46
C GLN A 534 -35.18 22.29 -53.73
N ASP A 535 -36.29 21.79 -54.27
CA ASP A 535 -37.00 22.43 -55.38
C ASP A 535 -37.79 23.63 -54.86
N GLY A 536 -37.34 24.82 -55.25
CA GLY A 536 -37.95 26.09 -54.91
C GLY A 536 -38.61 26.73 -56.12
N GLY A 537 -39.46 26.02 -56.86
CA GLY A 537 -40.57 26.60 -57.64
C GLY A 537 -40.26 27.70 -58.67
N VAL A 538 -39.01 27.91 -59.08
CA VAL A 538 -38.62 28.91 -60.07
C VAL A 538 -37.82 28.25 -61.19
N ALA A 539 -38.30 28.44 -62.41
CA ALA A 539 -37.72 27.89 -63.62
C ALA A 539 -36.27 28.36 -63.87
N ALA A 540 -35.46 27.40 -64.34
CA ALA A 540 -34.35 27.57 -65.27
C ALA A 540 -32.97 28.04 -64.77
N THR A 541 -32.34 27.28 -63.86
CA THR A 541 -30.86 27.23 -63.77
C THR A 541 -30.37 25.81 -63.49
N ALA A 542 -29.32 25.38 -64.20
CA ALA A 542 -28.63 24.12 -63.92
C ALA A 542 -28.04 24.16 -62.50
N ARG A 543 -28.08 23.02 -61.80
CA ARG A 543 -27.54 22.89 -60.45
C ARG A 543 -26.12 22.35 -60.53
N GLU A 544 -25.15 23.07 -59.98
CA GLU A 544 -23.73 22.70 -60.05
C GLU A 544 -23.16 22.44 -58.67
N LEU A 545 -22.45 21.32 -58.52
CA LEU A 545 -21.59 21.02 -57.39
C LEU A 545 -20.13 21.04 -57.86
N THR A 546 -19.32 21.93 -57.30
CA THR A 546 -17.87 21.95 -57.57
C THR A 546 -17.13 21.16 -56.50
N ILE A 547 -16.40 20.13 -56.93
CA ILE A 547 -15.39 19.43 -56.14
C ILE A 547 -14.09 20.22 -56.28
N VAL A 548 -13.53 20.68 -55.17
CA VAL A 548 -12.24 21.40 -55.20
C VAL A 548 -11.09 20.42 -55.00
N ALA A 549 -9.92 20.73 -55.56
CA ALA A 549 -8.75 19.86 -55.46
C ALA A 549 -8.32 19.57 -54.01
N GLY A 550 -8.61 20.49 -53.07
CA GLY A 550 -8.35 20.29 -51.64
C GLY A 550 -9.19 19.18 -51.00
N ASP A 551 -10.35 18.85 -51.57
CA ASP A 551 -11.25 17.82 -51.04
C ASP A 551 -10.89 16.42 -51.57
N VAL A 552 -10.08 16.33 -52.62
CA VAL A 552 -9.70 15.08 -53.28
C VAL A 552 -8.49 14.51 -52.58
N LYS A 553 -8.76 13.70 -51.55
CA LYS A 553 -7.76 13.00 -50.75
C LYS A 553 -8.06 11.52 -50.80
N GLU A 554 -7.05 10.70 -51.10
CA GLU A 554 -7.19 9.25 -51.17
C GLU A 554 -7.75 8.71 -49.85
N GLY A 555 -8.80 7.88 -49.94
CA GLY A 555 -9.55 7.34 -48.80
C GLY A 555 -10.83 8.11 -48.45
N ARG A 556 -11.00 9.37 -48.87
CA ARG A 556 -12.26 10.11 -48.65
C ARG A 556 -13.39 9.54 -49.50
N THR A 557 -14.59 9.49 -48.93
CA THR A 557 -15.79 9.01 -49.63
C THR A 557 -16.77 10.16 -49.86
N PHE A 558 -17.15 10.37 -51.12
CA PHE A 558 -18.20 11.29 -51.52
C PHE A 558 -19.50 10.51 -51.65
N THR A 559 -20.46 10.81 -50.78
CA THR A 559 -21.81 10.24 -50.83
C THR A 559 -22.75 11.21 -51.53
N PHE A 560 -23.46 10.74 -52.53
CA PHE A 560 -24.58 11.45 -53.11
C PHE A 560 -25.85 10.66 -52.85
N SER A 561 -26.79 11.29 -52.14
CA SER A 561 -28.04 10.67 -51.75
C SER A 561 -29.21 11.58 -52.03
N SER A 562 -30.38 10.99 -52.08
CA SER A 562 -31.62 11.74 -52.12
C SER A 562 -32.70 11.04 -51.31
N THR A 563 -33.55 11.84 -50.68
CA THR A 563 -34.68 11.37 -49.89
C THR A 563 -35.95 11.98 -50.47
N GLY A 564 -36.84 11.14 -50.98
CA GLY A 564 -38.07 11.57 -51.65
C GLY A 564 -39.28 11.53 -50.70
N ALA A 565 -40.28 12.42 -50.86
CA ALA A 565 -41.59 12.19 -50.24
C ALA A 565 -42.46 11.20 -51.05
N THR A 566 -42.12 10.96 -52.33
CA THR A 566 -42.85 10.05 -53.25
C THR A 566 -41.95 9.18 -54.17
N GLY A 567 -40.62 9.32 -54.08
CA GLY A 567 -39.63 8.51 -54.84
C GLY A 567 -38.84 7.56 -53.92
N ALA A 568 -38.26 6.49 -54.48
CA ALA A 568 -37.39 5.60 -53.72
C ALA A 568 -36.08 6.33 -53.35
N ASP A 569 -35.69 6.25 -52.09
CA ASP A 569 -34.40 6.75 -51.62
C ASP A 569 -33.27 6.09 -52.39
N PHE A 570 -32.27 6.87 -52.80
CA PHE A 570 -31.04 6.33 -53.38
C PHE A 570 -29.83 6.96 -52.70
N SER A 571 -28.74 6.19 -52.66
CA SER A 571 -27.44 6.64 -52.17
C SER A 571 -26.35 5.97 -52.99
N VAL A 572 -25.35 6.74 -53.39
CA VAL A 572 -24.16 6.25 -54.07
C VAL A 572 -22.92 6.82 -53.42
N ASP A 573 -21.88 5.99 -53.31
CA ASP A 573 -20.63 6.34 -52.66
C ASP A 573 -19.47 6.23 -53.64
N TYR A 574 -18.67 7.28 -53.75
CA TYR A 574 -17.40 7.27 -54.49
C TYR A 574 -16.24 7.52 -53.53
N THR A 575 -15.42 6.49 -53.31
CA THR A 575 -14.18 6.63 -52.54
C THR A 575 -13.03 7.03 -53.45
N VAL A 576 -12.33 8.11 -53.09
CA VAL A 576 -11.17 8.62 -53.83
C VAL A 576 -10.03 7.62 -53.75
N VAL A 577 -9.47 7.27 -54.91
CA VAL A 577 -8.31 6.38 -55.03
C VAL A 577 -7.06 7.15 -55.45
N SER A 578 -5.90 6.51 -55.36
CA SER A 578 -4.64 7.13 -55.75
C SER A 578 -4.65 7.60 -57.20
N GLY A 579 -4.23 8.85 -57.43
CA GLY A 579 -4.20 9.48 -58.76
C GLY A 579 -5.50 10.17 -59.19
N ASP A 580 -6.55 10.12 -58.36
CA ASP A 580 -7.77 10.88 -58.63
C ASP A 580 -7.54 12.39 -58.58
N THR A 581 -8.21 13.09 -59.48
CA THR A 581 -8.31 14.55 -59.52
C THR A 581 -9.76 14.94 -59.31
N ALA A 582 -10.04 16.22 -59.01
CA ALA A 582 -11.44 16.69 -58.90
C ALA A 582 -12.29 16.32 -60.11
N THR A 583 -11.70 16.28 -61.31
CA THR A 583 -12.38 15.87 -62.54
C THR A 583 -12.72 14.39 -62.57
N THR A 584 -11.80 13.50 -62.16
CA THR A 584 -12.07 12.06 -62.17
C THR A 584 -13.07 11.66 -61.09
N VAL A 585 -13.01 12.29 -59.90
CA VAL A 585 -14.01 12.10 -58.83
C VAL A 585 -15.40 12.53 -59.30
N ALA A 586 -15.53 13.73 -59.89
CA ALA A 586 -16.81 14.23 -60.39
C ALA A 586 -17.39 13.31 -61.48
N GLN A 587 -16.54 12.80 -62.38
CA GLN A 587 -16.95 11.84 -63.41
C GLN A 587 -17.34 10.49 -62.82
N GLY A 588 -16.61 10.02 -61.81
CA GLY A 588 -16.90 8.78 -61.10
C GLY A 588 -18.26 8.81 -60.42
N ILE A 589 -18.54 9.87 -59.65
CA ILE A 589 -19.86 10.08 -59.02
C ILE A 589 -20.95 10.16 -60.09
N ALA A 590 -20.79 10.98 -61.12
CA ALA A 590 -21.79 11.10 -62.18
C ALA A 590 -22.06 9.77 -62.90
N ASN A 591 -21.03 8.96 -63.15
CA ASN A 591 -21.19 7.64 -63.74
C ASN A 591 -21.87 6.66 -62.78
N LEU A 592 -21.55 6.71 -61.49
CA LEU A 592 -22.18 5.86 -60.49
C LEU A 592 -23.68 6.16 -60.39
N VAL A 593 -24.06 7.43 -60.32
CA VAL A 593 -25.47 7.87 -60.34
C VAL A 593 -26.21 7.37 -61.57
N ARG A 594 -25.58 7.44 -62.76
CA ARG A 594 -26.17 6.96 -64.03
C ARG A 594 -26.32 5.43 -64.10
N ASN A 595 -25.51 4.67 -63.37
CA ASN A 595 -25.39 3.22 -63.50
C ASN A 595 -26.04 2.42 -62.36
N THR A 596 -26.23 3.00 -61.17
CA THR A 596 -27.13 2.40 -60.16
C THR A 596 -28.55 2.39 -60.70
N GLY A 597 -29.27 1.27 -60.58
CA GLY A 597 -30.68 1.11 -60.99
C GLY A 597 -31.66 1.96 -60.17
N SER A 598 -31.37 3.25 -60.05
CA SER A 598 -32.05 4.32 -59.36
C SER A 598 -33.26 4.83 -60.17
N PRO A 599 -34.24 5.53 -59.57
CA PRO A 599 -35.40 6.18 -60.21
C PRO A 599 -35.12 7.10 -61.43
N PHE A 600 -33.88 7.29 -61.88
CA PHE A 600 -33.55 8.01 -63.10
C PHE A 600 -33.84 7.12 -64.32
N ASP A 601 -34.85 7.47 -65.14
CA ASP A 601 -35.08 6.76 -66.41
C ASP A 601 -33.86 6.94 -67.33
N VAL A 602 -33.64 6.03 -68.29
CA VAL A 602 -32.45 6.03 -69.17
C VAL A 602 -32.34 7.33 -70.01
N ALA A 603 -33.44 8.07 -70.15
CA ALA A 603 -33.50 9.40 -70.78
C ALA A 603 -32.90 10.53 -69.89
N ASP A 604 -32.94 10.36 -68.57
CA ASP A 604 -32.52 11.32 -67.54
C ASP A 604 -31.01 11.28 -67.25
N ALA A 605 -30.32 10.22 -67.65
CA ALA A 605 -28.86 10.08 -67.52
C ALA A 605 -28.07 11.19 -68.27
N SER A 606 -28.70 11.79 -69.29
CA SER A 606 -28.16 12.94 -70.03
C SER A 606 -28.25 14.26 -69.27
N GLY A 607 -29.12 14.33 -68.26
CA GLY A 607 -29.33 15.47 -67.37
C GLY A 607 -28.30 15.58 -66.24
N ILE A 608 -27.40 14.61 -66.08
CA ILE A 608 -26.29 14.70 -65.12
C ILE A 608 -25.00 14.68 -65.93
N SER A 609 -24.12 15.66 -65.75
CA SER A 609 -22.81 15.74 -66.43
C SER A 609 -21.71 16.11 -65.45
N ALA A 610 -20.46 15.78 -65.79
CA ALA A 610 -19.31 16.12 -64.97
C ALA A 610 -18.15 16.61 -65.84
N ALA A 611 -17.66 17.82 -65.57
CA ALA A 611 -16.54 18.43 -66.28
C ALA A 611 -15.75 19.35 -65.34
N ALA A 612 -14.42 19.35 -65.46
CA ALA A 612 -13.51 20.22 -64.68
C ALA A 612 -13.75 20.21 -63.15
N GLY A 613 -14.18 19.06 -62.59
CA GLY A 613 -14.52 18.92 -61.17
C GLY A 613 -15.90 19.43 -60.77
N VAL A 614 -16.72 19.86 -61.73
CA VAL A 614 -18.09 20.28 -61.51
C VAL A 614 -19.06 19.19 -61.95
N ILE A 615 -19.96 18.78 -61.06
CA ILE A 615 -21.12 17.93 -61.38
C ILE A 615 -22.31 18.87 -61.65
N THR A 616 -22.86 18.82 -62.85
CA THR A 616 -24.00 19.63 -63.28
C THR A 616 -25.23 18.75 -63.47
N ILE A 617 -26.32 19.09 -62.79
CA ILE A 617 -27.64 18.48 -62.93
C ILE A 617 -28.55 19.49 -63.63
N VAL A 618 -28.96 19.15 -64.85
CA VAL A 618 -29.80 19.97 -65.73
C VAL A 618 -31.26 19.87 -65.26
N SER A 619 -32.01 20.98 -65.33
CA SER A 619 -33.42 21.04 -64.91
C SER A 619 -34.32 20.15 -65.79
N GLY A 620 -35.24 19.40 -65.18
CA GLY A 620 -36.24 18.56 -65.87
C GLY A 620 -36.37 17.14 -65.32
N LEU A 621 -35.49 16.73 -64.41
CA LEU A 621 -35.58 15.47 -63.70
C LEU A 621 -36.74 15.54 -62.69
N ASN A 622 -37.79 14.71 -62.85
CA ASN A 622 -38.95 14.68 -61.95
C ASN A 622 -38.58 14.06 -60.60
N TYR A 623 -37.93 14.83 -59.74
CA TYR A 623 -37.70 14.48 -58.34
C TYR A 623 -38.69 15.28 -57.49
N GLY A 624 -39.95 14.80 -57.41
CA GLY A 624 -41.02 15.50 -56.68
C GLY A 624 -40.56 15.85 -55.27
N ASP A 625 -40.73 17.13 -54.87
CA ASP A 625 -40.48 17.84 -53.58
C ASP A 625 -39.38 17.37 -52.60
N GLY A 626 -38.58 16.38 -52.95
CA GLY A 626 -37.61 15.71 -52.12
C GLY A 626 -36.27 16.44 -52.06
N THR A 627 -35.48 16.07 -51.07
CA THR A 627 -34.20 16.70 -50.78
C THR A 627 -33.07 15.85 -51.35
N MET A 628 -32.17 16.44 -52.16
CA MET A 628 -30.92 15.77 -52.53
C MET A 628 -29.77 16.31 -51.70
N LYS A 629 -28.93 15.40 -51.23
CA LYS A 629 -27.83 15.67 -50.30
C LYS A 629 -26.52 15.20 -50.93
N PHE A 630 -25.50 16.03 -50.80
CA PHE A 630 -24.12 15.64 -51.02
C PHE A 630 -23.41 15.69 -49.69
N GLU A 631 -22.77 14.59 -49.34
CA GLU A 631 -21.97 14.46 -48.14
C GLU A 631 -20.55 14.06 -48.55
N VAL A 632 -19.57 14.60 -47.85
CA VAL A 632 -18.21 14.08 -47.90
C VAL A 632 -17.95 13.50 -46.54
N LYS A 633 -17.63 12.21 -46.51
CA LYS A 633 -17.39 11.44 -45.31
C LYS A 633 -15.96 10.91 -45.36
N THR A 634 -15.25 11.06 -44.26
CA THR A 634 -14.22 10.08 -43.87
C THR A 634 -14.95 8.79 -43.49
N GLY A 635 -14.30 7.63 -43.56
CA GLY A 635 -14.93 6.35 -43.24
C GLY A 635 -15.73 6.39 -41.92
N SER A 636 -16.84 5.65 -41.86
CA SER A 636 -17.68 5.36 -40.68
C SER A 636 -17.52 6.27 -39.44
N SER A 637 -17.77 7.58 -39.54
CA SER A 637 -17.88 8.52 -38.40
C SER A 637 -16.72 8.55 -37.37
N LYS A 638 -15.55 7.96 -37.65
CA LYS A 638 -14.45 7.92 -36.68
C LYS A 638 -13.21 8.61 -37.24
N ASP A 639 -12.70 9.54 -36.46
CA ASP A 639 -11.34 10.03 -36.65
C ASP A 639 -10.33 8.92 -36.34
N VAL A 640 -9.15 8.97 -36.96
CA VAL A 640 -8.09 7.95 -36.88
C VAL A 640 -7.68 7.65 -35.43
N LEU A 641 -7.77 8.63 -34.53
CA LEU A 641 -7.52 8.50 -33.09
C LEU A 641 -8.75 8.90 -32.26
N SER A 642 -9.96 8.56 -32.72
CA SER A 642 -11.20 8.97 -32.07
C SER A 642 -11.34 8.41 -30.66
N THR A 643 -11.68 9.31 -29.73
CA THR A 643 -11.99 9.02 -28.33
C THR A 643 -13.49 9.19 -28.03
N GLY A 644 -14.35 9.25 -29.07
CA GLY A 644 -15.79 9.44 -28.91
C GLY A 644 -16.24 10.90 -28.76
N GLY A 645 -15.37 11.87 -29.09
CA GLY A 645 -15.72 13.30 -29.12
C GLY A 645 -16.47 13.71 -30.39
N THR A 646 -17.21 14.82 -30.32
CA THR A 646 -17.79 15.48 -31.49
C THR A 646 -16.69 16.11 -32.35
N ALA A 647 -16.78 15.97 -33.67
CA ALA A 647 -15.88 16.59 -34.64
C ALA A 647 -15.62 18.08 -34.34
N GLY A 648 -14.35 18.49 -34.41
CA GLY A 648 -13.93 19.90 -34.24
C GLY A 648 -13.79 20.42 -32.81
N THR A 649 -13.99 19.59 -31.77
CA THR A 649 -13.64 19.94 -30.38
C THR A 649 -12.39 19.16 -29.97
N PRO A 650 -11.31 19.83 -29.50
CA PRO A 650 -10.15 19.12 -28.97
C PRO A 650 -10.56 18.19 -27.84
N VAL A 651 -10.15 16.92 -27.92
CA VAL A 651 -10.36 15.96 -26.84
C VAL A 651 -9.09 15.86 -26.03
N THR A 652 -9.18 16.22 -24.75
CA THR A 652 -8.08 16.06 -23.79
C THR A 652 -8.28 14.78 -22.99
N SER A 653 -7.37 13.82 -23.16
CA SER A 653 -7.25 12.64 -22.30
C SER A 653 -6.13 12.90 -21.30
N TYR A 654 -6.41 12.86 -20.00
CA TYR A 654 -5.37 13.07 -18.99
C TYR A 654 -4.60 11.78 -18.73
N ALA A 655 -3.39 11.93 -18.21
CA ALA A 655 -2.57 10.82 -17.75
C ALA A 655 -3.07 10.22 -16.43
N SER A 656 -2.44 9.12 -16.04
CA SER A 656 -2.58 8.51 -14.72
C SER A 656 -1.47 9.01 -13.79
N ILE A 657 -1.75 9.04 -12.49
CA ILE A 657 -0.69 9.25 -11.49
C ILE A 657 -0.03 7.91 -11.20
N LYS A 658 1.29 7.83 -11.39
CA LYS A 658 2.12 6.68 -11.07
C LYS A 658 2.87 6.94 -9.78
N LEU A 659 2.93 5.94 -8.92
CA LEU A 659 3.67 5.95 -7.67
C LEU A 659 4.79 4.93 -7.74
N ASP A 660 6.01 5.39 -7.47
CA ASP A 660 7.23 4.60 -7.45
C ASP A 660 7.81 4.61 -6.03
N SER A 661 8.21 3.44 -5.53
CA SER A 661 8.88 3.33 -4.23
C SER A 661 10.33 3.79 -4.33
N THR A 662 10.72 4.76 -3.50
CA THR A 662 12.08 5.33 -3.51
C THR A 662 13.10 4.47 -2.76
N SER A 663 12.62 3.59 -1.88
CA SER A 663 13.46 2.77 -0.99
C SER A 663 13.18 1.27 -1.10
N ASN A 664 12.45 0.87 -2.14
CA ASN A 664 12.02 -0.51 -2.35
C ASN A 664 11.24 -1.05 -1.14
N THR A 665 10.42 -0.18 -0.53
CA THR A 665 9.42 -0.53 0.49
C THR A 665 8.04 -0.62 -0.14
N PRO A 666 7.12 -1.42 0.42
CA PRO A 666 5.75 -1.50 -0.07
C PRO A 666 5.05 -0.14 -0.17
N ILE A 667 4.09 -0.03 -1.08
CA ILE A 667 3.23 1.15 -1.24
C ILE A 667 1.82 0.78 -0.75
N LYS A 668 1.41 1.37 0.37
CA LYS A 668 0.06 1.32 0.91
C LYS A 668 -0.68 2.60 0.53
N ILE A 669 -1.84 2.45 -0.08
CA ILE A 669 -2.72 3.55 -0.47
C ILE A 669 -4.04 3.37 0.25
N ASP A 670 -4.47 4.39 0.98
CA ASP A 670 -5.79 4.47 1.58
C ASP A 670 -6.54 5.68 1.02
N THR A 671 -7.74 5.44 0.48
CA THR A 671 -8.67 6.50 0.11
C THR A 671 -9.77 6.54 1.18
N GLY A 672 -9.85 7.66 1.92
CA GLY A 672 -10.55 7.69 3.21
C GLY A 672 -12.06 7.40 3.16
N ALA A 673 -12.66 7.22 4.35
CA ALA A 673 -13.99 6.62 4.52
C ALA A 673 -15.21 7.54 4.25
N THR A 674 -15.04 8.74 3.70
CA THR A 674 -16.17 9.69 3.60
C THR A 674 -16.89 9.65 2.26
N ASN A 675 -18.09 9.06 2.31
CA ASN A 675 -19.27 9.27 1.46
C ASN A 675 -19.37 8.44 0.17
N ALA A 676 -20.22 7.41 0.24
CA ALA A 676 -21.09 6.92 -0.83
C ALA A 676 -20.52 6.97 -2.25
N GLY A 677 -19.81 5.90 -2.66
CA GLY A 677 -19.85 5.36 -4.03
C GLY A 677 -19.32 6.23 -5.19
N ALA A 678 -19.01 7.51 -5.00
CA ALA A 678 -18.46 8.37 -6.04
C ALA A 678 -16.93 8.30 -6.02
N ASN A 679 -16.43 7.08 -6.27
CA ASN A 679 -15.08 6.70 -6.71
C ASN A 679 -13.98 7.73 -6.49
N HIS A 680 -13.23 7.63 -5.39
CA HIS A 680 -11.90 8.24 -5.29
C HIS A 680 -11.01 7.84 -6.49
N ALA A 681 -11.25 6.66 -7.07
CA ALA A 681 -10.70 6.22 -8.34
C ALA A 681 -11.04 7.14 -9.52
N ALA A 682 -12.27 7.66 -9.58
CA ALA A 682 -12.70 8.58 -10.64
C ALA A 682 -12.20 10.01 -10.39
N ARG A 683 -11.98 10.39 -9.12
CA ARG A 683 -11.60 11.77 -8.73
C ARG A 683 -10.09 12.00 -8.67
N HIS A 684 -9.34 11.01 -8.21
CA HIS A 684 -7.89 11.09 -7.96
C HIS A 684 -7.09 9.93 -8.58
N GLY A 685 -7.76 8.96 -9.22
CA GLY A 685 -7.10 7.85 -9.91
C GLY A 685 -6.73 6.68 -9.01
N PHE A 686 -6.85 6.81 -7.69
CA PHE A 686 -6.42 5.76 -6.76
C PHE A 686 -7.58 4.92 -6.23
N ILE A 687 -7.27 3.66 -5.95
CA ILE A 687 -8.09 2.77 -5.13
C ILE A 687 -7.29 2.43 -3.87
N ASN A 688 -7.96 1.91 -2.84
CA ASN A 688 -7.27 1.31 -1.71
C ASN A 688 -6.46 0.12 -2.22
N ALA A 689 -5.15 0.15 -2.06
CA ALA A 689 -4.26 -0.86 -2.62
C ALA A 689 -3.06 -1.06 -1.72
N ASN A 690 -2.57 -2.29 -1.69
CA ASN A 690 -1.29 -2.60 -1.09
C ASN A 690 -0.40 -3.31 -2.12
N VAL A 691 0.68 -2.63 -2.49
CA VAL A 691 1.65 -3.11 -3.47
C VAL A 691 2.89 -3.52 -2.70
N GLY A 692 3.08 -4.84 -2.54
CA GLY A 692 4.31 -5.38 -1.98
C GLY A 692 4.36 -5.73 -0.51
N ALA A 693 3.31 -5.41 0.25
CA ALA A 693 3.19 -5.90 1.62
C ALA A 693 2.20 -7.06 1.67
N ALA A 694 2.60 -8.12 2.37
CA ALA A 694 1.74 -9.27 2.65
C ALA A 694 0.63 -8.96 3.65
N ASP A 695 0.75 -7.85 4.39
CA ASP A 695 -0.23 -7.43 5.40
C ASP A 695 -1.38 -6.66 4.74
N PHE A 696 -2.61 -7.18 4.88
CA PHE A 696 -3.80 -6.42 4.58
C PHE A 696 -4.03 -5.38 5.68
N ASP A 697 -4.03 -4.10 5.32
CA ASP A 697 -4.41 -3.02 6.22
C ASP A 697 -5.11 -1.92 5.42
N VAL A 698 -6.42 -1.80 5.66
CA VAL A 698 -7.16 -0.56 5.44
C VAL A 698 -7.59 -0.06 6.81
N ASN A 699 -6.96 1.03 7.23
CA ASN A 699 -7.26 1.84 8.42
C ASN A 699 -7.09 1.15 9.82
N GLU A 700 -5.88 0.65 10.12
CA GLU A 700 -5.21 0.31 11.41
C GLU A 700 -6.09 0.28 12.70
N PRO A 701 -5.98 -0.78 13.53
CA PRO A 701 -4.68 -1.07 14.15
C PRO A 701 -4.27 -2.53 14.13
N THR A 702 -2.97 -2.72 13.86
CA THR A 702 -2.08 -3.72 14.44
C THR A 702 -2.74 -5.03 14.82
N LEU A 703 -3.03 -5.85 13.82
CA LEU A 703 -2.71 -7.26 13.88
C LEU A 703 -2.44 -7.73 12.46
N SER A 704 -1.29 -8.35 12.27
CA SER A 704 -0.91 -9.01 11.03
C SER A 704 -2.04 -9.97 10.62
N ALA A 705 -2.81 -9.60 9.60
CA ALA A 705 -3.52 -10.56 8.77
C ALA A 705 -2.52 -11.07 7.73
N ALA A 706 -1.48 -11.76 8.22
CA ALA A 706 -0.74 -12.68 7.38
C ALA A 706 -1.73 -13.73 6.87
N GLY A 707 -1.98 -13.73 5.56
CA GLY A 707 -2.86 -14.68 4.87
C GLY A 707 -2.36 -16.12 4.87
N GLY A 708 -1.95 -16.64 6.03
CA GLY A 708 -1.86 -18.07 6.28
C GLY A 708 -3.05 -18.51 7.12
N SER A 709 -3.57 -19.72 6.83
CA SER A 709 -4.55 -20.38 7.67
C SER A 709 -4.01 -20.46 9.10
N SER A 710 -4.69 -19.81 10.04
CA SER A 710 -4.41 -19.96 11.46
C SER A 710 -4.47 -21.45 11.87
N MET A 711 -3.55 -21.87 12.73
CA MET A 711 -3.53 -23.23 13.28
C MET A 711 -4.84 -23.60 14.00
N SER A 712 -5.62 -22.63 14.47
CA SER A 712 -6.91 -22.83 15.16
C SER A 712 -7.92 -23.62 14.31
N GLY A 713 -7.98 -23.36 13.00
CA GLY A 713 -8.90 -24.05 12.07
C GLY A 713 -8.36 -25.34 11.44
N LEU A 714 -7.14 -25.77 11.78
CA LEU A 714 -6.50 -26.90 11.15
C LEU A 714 -7.22 -28.23 11.45
N SER A 715 -7.58 -28.99 10.40
CA SER A 715 -8.01 -30.40 10.47
C SER A 715 -7.33 -31.24 9.39
N ILE A 716 -6.91 -32.45 9.76
CA ILE A 716 -6.28 -33.47 8.89
C ILE A 716 -7.21 -34.66 8.65
N SER A 717 -8.51 -34.50 8.89
CA SER A 717 -9.54 -35.54 8.74
C SER A 717 -9.73 -36.02 7.29
N THR A 718 -9.23 -35.27 6.31
CA THR A 718 -9.24 -35.63 4.88
C THR A 718 -7.83 -35.63 4.29
N ALA A 719 -7.62 -36.33 3.17
CA ALA A 719 -6.32 -36.34 2.48
C ALA A 719 -5.92 -34.95 1.97
N THR A 720 -6.86 -34.22 1.38
CA THR A 720 -6.65 -32.84 0.91
C THR A 720 -6.37 -31.89 2.07
N GLY A 721 -7.13 -32.01 3.17
CA GLY A 721 -6.90 -31.21 4.39
C GLY A 721 -5.54 -31.48 5.03
N ALA A 722 -5.09 -32.73 5.03
CA ALA A 722 -3.76 -33.10 5.53
C ALA A 722 -2.61 -32.51 4.71
N VAL A 723 -2.76 -32.39 3.38
CA VAL A 723 -1.77 -31.74 2.51
C VAL A 723 -1.76 -30.23 2.72
N ALA A 724 -2.93 -29.59 2.78
CA ALA A 724 -3.05 -28.16 3.09
C ALA A 724 -2.46 -27.82 4.47
N ALA A 725 -2.60 -28.73 5.44
CA ALA A 725 -2.07 -28.56 6.78
C ALA A 725 -0.54 -28.47 6.85
N LEU A 726 0.19 -29.11 5.93
CA LEU A 726 1.66 -29.09 5.95
C LEU A 726 2.22 -27.69 5.75
N THR A 727 1.67 -26.91 4.82
CA THR A 727 2.09 -25.52 4.58
C THR A 727 1.83 -24.64 5.80
N THR A 728 0.65 -24.78 6.43
CA THR A 728 0.32 -24.07 7.67
C THR A 728 1.28 -24.44 8.81
N LEU A 729 1.63 -25.72 8.94
CA LEU A 729 2.54 -26.21 9.98
C LEU A 729 3.98 -25.76 9.76
N ASP A 730 4.46 -25.75 8.51
CA ASP A 730 5.79 -25.23 8.18
C ASP A 730 5.87 -23.73 8.53
N ASN A 731 4.86 -22.95 8.17
CA ASN A 731 4.73 -21.54 8.55
C ASN A 731 4.68 -21.32 10.08
N ALA A 732 3.96 -22.19 10.81
CA ALA A 732 3.87 -22.13 12.26
C ALA A 732 5.23 -22.44 12.92
N ILE A 733 5.95 -23.45 12.42
CA ILE A 733 7.29 -23.80 12.89
C ILE A 733 8.27 -22.64 12.64
N ASP A 734 8.22 -22.01 11.48
CA ASP A 734 9.07 -20.87 11.15
C ASP A 734 8.77 -19.64 12.01
N SER A 735 7.50 -19.36 12.29
CA SER A 735 7.10 -18.30 13.22
C SER A 735 7.67 -18.53 14.62
N VAL A 736 7.53 -19.75 15.16
CA VAL A 736 8.12 -20.12 16.46
C VAL A 736 9.64 -20.02 16.43
N ASN A 737 10.29 -20.51 15.37
CA ASN A 737 11.75 -20.41 15.22
C ASN A 737 12.24 -18.95 15.18
N SER A 738 11.48 -18.04 14.55
CA SER A 738 11.79 -16.62 14.55
C SER A 738 11.71 -16.02 15.96
N ILE A 739 10.64 -16.29 16.71
CA ILE A 739 10.49 -15.82 18.10
C ILE A 739 11.67 -16.34 18.96
N ARG A 740 12.04 -17.61 18.80
CA ARG A 740 13.18 -18.22 19.50
C ARG A 740 14.52 -17.59 19.11
N GLY A 741 14.70 -17.26 17.82
CA GLY A 741 15.85 -16.53 17.31
C GLY A 741 16.01 -15.16 17.96
N ASP A 742 14.92 -14.39 18.07
CA ASP A 742 14.90 -13.08 18.71
C ASP A 742 15.19 -13.17 20.20
N LEU A 743 14.59 -14.13 20.90
CA LEU A 743 14.89 -14.41 22.32
C LEU A 743 16.37 -14.77 22.51
N GLY A 744 16.94 -15.61 21.65
CA GLY A 744 18.36 -15.96 21.67
C GLY A 744 19.28 -14.76 21.42
N ALA A 745 18.94 -13.89 20.48
CA ALA A 745 19.68 -12.65 20.23
C ALA A 745 19.64 -11.71 21.45
N ILE A 746 18.48 -11.57 22.09
CA ILE A 746 18.32 -10.76 23.30
C ILE A 746 19.09 -11.37 24.49
N GLN A 747 19.06 -12.69 24.69
CA GLN A 747 19.85 -13.36 25.72
C GLN A 747 21.35 -13.07 25.55
N ASN A 748 21.87 -13.17 24.33
CA ASN A 748 23.26 -12.83 24.02
C ASN A 748 23.55 -11.35 24.33
N ARG A 749 22.70 -10.44 23.87
CA ARG A 749 22.86 -8.99 24.10
C ARG A 749 22.82 -8.63 25.58
N LEU A 750 21.92 -9.24 26.36
CA LEU A 750 21.83 -9.04 27.81
C LEU A 750 23.06 -9.62 28.51
N SER A 751 23.58 -10.78 28.09
CA SER A 751 24.81 -11.35 28.65
C SER A 751 26.03 -10.42 28.43
N TYR A 752 26.20 -9.88 27.22
CA TYR A 752 27.24 -8.89 26.95
C TYR A 752 27.05 -7.61 27.77
N THR A 753 25.81 -7.12 27.87
CA THR A 753 25.48 -5.97 28.71
C THR A 753 25.85 -6.23 30.17
N THR A 754 25.47 -7.37 30.75
CA THR A 754 25.79 -7.74 32.13
C THR A 754 27.29 -7.76 32.38
N ASN A 755 28.08 -8.36 31.47
CA ASN A 755 29.54 -8.38 31.57
C ASN A 755 30.16 -6.97 31.48
N ASN A 756 29.61 -6.11 30.60
CA ASN A 756 30.03 -4.72 30.48
C ASN A 756 29.68 -3.91 31.74
N LEU A 757 28.45 -4.00 32.22
CA LEU A 757 28.01 -3.32 33.46
C LEU A 757 28.84 -3.77 34.66
N SER A 758 29.14 -5.07 34.77
CA SER A 758 30.02 -5.61 35.81
C SER A 758 31.41 -4.99 35.74
N SER A 759 31.97 -4.86 34.53
CA SER A 759 33.26 -4.17 34.31
C SER A 759 33.20 -2.69 34.69
N ILE A 760 32.10 -1.99 34.37
CA ILE A 760 31.90 -0.58 34.74
C ILE A 760 31.77 -0.44 36.26
N VAL A 761 31.06 -1.36 36.93
CA VAL A 761 30.97 -1.40 38.40
C VAL A 761 32.35 -1.54 39.02
N THR A 762 33.16 -2.53 38.60
CA THR A 762 34.51 -2.73 39.13
C THR A 762 35.42 -1.52 38.88
N ASN A 763 35.34 -0.91 37.69
CA ASN A 763 36.12 0.28 37.37
C ASN A 763 35.70 1.51 38.18
N THR A 764 34.38 1.67 38.42
CA THR A 764 33.82 2.77 39.21
C THR A 764 34.14 2.60 40.69
N GLU A 765 34.09 1.38 41.20
CA GLU A 765 34.54 1.05 42.56
C GLU A 765 36.04 1.32 42.74
N GLY A 766 36.88 0.93 41.77
CA GLY A 766 38.31 1.25 41.79
C GLY A 766 38.58 2.76 41.71
N ALA A 767 37.78 3.50 40.93
CA ALA A 767 37.86 4.96 40.87
C ALA A 767 37.43 5.62 42.19
N LYS A 768 36.36 5.12 42.82
CA LYS A 768 35.90 5.54 44.14
C LYS A 768 36.99 5.29 45.19
N GLY A 769 37.60 4.11 45.18
CA GLY A 769 38.69 3.75 46.09
C GLY A 769 39.89 4.69 45.98
N ARG A 770 40.31 5.07 44.76
CA ARG A 770 41.38 6.08 44.58
C ARG A 770 41.05 7.45 45.18
N ILE A 771 39.78 7.82 45.22
CA ILE A 771 39.33 9.09 45.81
C ILE A 771 39.25 8.98 47.33
N MET A 772 38.60 7.92 47.81
CA MET A 772 38.21 7.77 49.22
C MET A 772 39.18 7.01 50.09
N ASP A 773 39.92 6.03 49.59
CA ASP A 773 40.71 5.13 50.45
C ASP A 773 41.92 5.86 51.04
N ALA A 774 42.22 5.53 52.31
CA ALA A 774 43.40 5.99 53.01
C ALA A 774 44.60 5.13 52.62
N ASP A 775 45.72 5.78 52.30
CA ASP A 775 47.00 5.08 52.20
C ASP A 775 47.46 4.73 53.63
N PHE A 776 47.30 3.45 54.00
CA PHE A 776 47.66 2.93 55.31
C PHE A 776 49.12 3.23 55.66
N ALA A 777 50.06 3.18 54.71
CA ALA A 777 51.47 3.43 54.99
C ALA A 777 51.71 4.91 55.33
N VAL A 778 51.03 5.81 54.63
CA VAL A 778 51.14 7.26 54.89
C VAL A 778 50.44 7.65 56.19
N GLU A 779 49.23 7.16 56.45
CA GLU A 779 48.48 7.55 57.65
C GLU A 779 49.04 6.90 58.92
N THR A 780 49.62 5.70 58.85
CA THR A 780 50.37 5.12 59.99
C THR A 780 51.64 5.92 60.29
N SER A 781 52.36 6.37 59.25
CA SER A 781 53.53 7.24 59.40
C SER A 781 53.16 8.60 60.01
N LYS A 782 52.01 9.17 59.58
CA LYS A 782 51.48 10.42 60.13
C LYS A 782 51.03 10.25 61.59
N LEU A 783 50.34 9.15 61.90
CA LEU A 783 49.96 8.80 63.26
C LEU A 783 51.19 8.69 64.17
N ALA A 784 52.22 7.94 63.76
CA ALA A 784 53.46 7.81 64.50
C ALA A 784 54.15 9.17 64.72
N LYS A 785 54.20 10.03 63.69
CA LYS A 785 54.72 11.40 63.79
C LYS A 785 53.93 12.24 64.80
N THR A 786 52.60 12.21 64.75
CA THR A 786 51.74 12.98 65.68
C THR A 786 51.82 12.48 67.11
N GLN A 787 51.99 11.17 67.33
CA GLN A 787 52.25 10.60 68.66
C GLN A 787 53.58 11.10 69.24
N ILE A 788 54.66 11.11 68.43
CA ILE A 788 55.96 11.65 68.82
C ILE A 788 55.87 13.16 69.12
N LEU A 789 55.17 13.92 68.28
CA LEU A 789 54.96 15.36 68.47
C LEU A 789 54.12 15.67 69.73
N SER A 790 53.12 14.84 70.06
CA SER A 790 52.33 14.98 71.29
C SER A 790 53.18 14.71 72.54
N GLN A 791 54.04 13.69 72.51
CA GLN A 791 55.01 13.41 73.57
C GLN A 791 56.08 14.52 73.71
N ALA A 792 56.54 15.08 72.59
CA ALA A 792 57.47 16.20 72.58
C ALA A 792 56.81 17.51 73.08
N ALA A 793 55.58 17.79 72.66
CA ALA A 793 54.84 19.00 73.05
C ALA A 793 54.43 18.98 74.53
N THR A 794 54.08 17.82 75.09
CA THR A 794 53.85 17.65 76.54
C THR A 794 55.14 17.86 77.34
N SER A 795 56.27 17.35 76.85
CA SER A 795 57.59 17.58 77.44
C SER A 795 58.00 19.06 77.37
N MET A 796 57.76 19.74 76.25
CA MET A 796 58.01 21.18 76.10
C MET A 796 57.06 22.04 76.94
N LEU A 797 55.79 21.65 77.09
CA LEU A 797 54.84 22.32 77.98
C LEU A 797 55.31 22.20 79.43
N ALA A 798 55.77 21.02 79.84
CA ALA A 798 56.37 20.81 81.16
C ALA A 798 57.63 21.67 81.36
N GLN A 799 58.52 21.74 80.36
CA GLN A 799 59.74 22.55 80.40
C GLN A 799 59.46 24.07 80.38
N ALA A 800 58.47 24.53 79.62
CA ALA A 800 58.03 25.92 79.57
C ALA A 800 57.36 26.36 80.88
N ASN A 801 56.65 25.46 81.57
CA ASN A 801 56.10 25.72 82.89
C ASN A 801 57.19 25.67 83.98
N GLN A 802 58.15 24.74 83.88
CA GLN A 802 59.27 24.64 84.81
C GLN A 802 60.19 25.86 84.75
N SER A 803 60.52 26.36 83.56
CA SER A 803 61.34 27.58 83.38
C SER A 803 60.68 28.85 83.95
N LYS A 804 59.34 28.92 83.90
CA LYS A 804 58.56 30.00 84.53
C LYS A 804 58.45 29.83 86.04
N GLN A 805 58.29 28.60 86.55
CA GLN A 805 58.32 28.32 87.99
C GLN A 805 59.70 28.61 88.59
N SER A 806 60.80 28.30 87.91
CA SER A 806 62.15 28.67 88.35
C SER A 806 62.39 30.18 88.36
N LEU A 807 61.74 30.93 87.46
CA LEU A 807 61.76 32.40 87.48
C LEU A 807 60.86 32.97 88.59
N LEU A 808 59.69 32.38 88.83
CA LEU A 808 58.79 32.78 89.93
C LEU A 808 59.42 32.51 91.30
N ALA A 809 60.14 31.40 91.44
CA ALA A 809 60.91 31.03 92.63
C ALA A 809 62.17 31.89 92.84
N LEU A 810 62.61 32.65 91.84
CA LEU A 810 63.72 33.62 91.95
C LEU A 810 63.21 35.05 92.31
N LEU A 811 61.90 35.28 92.22
CA LEU A 811 61.21 36.55 92.48
C LEU A 811 60.42 36.55 93.80
N GLN A 812 60.33 35.40 94.47
CA GLN A 812 59.98 35.25 95.89
C GLN A 812 61.28 35.18 96.71
#